data_AF-A0A397DUZ2-F1
#
_entry.id   AF-A0A397DUZ2-F1
#
_cell.length_a   1.000
_cell.length_b   1.000
_cell.length_c   1.000
_cell.angle_alpha   90.00
_cell.angle_beta   90.00
_cell.angle_gamma   90.00
#
_symmetry.space_group_name_H-M   'P 1'
#
loop_
_entity.id
_entity.type
_entity.pdbx_description
1 polymer ?
#
loop_
_entity_poly.entity_id
_entity_poly.type
_entity_poly.pdbx_seq_one_letter_code
_entity_poly.pdbx_strand_id
1 'polypeptide(L)'
;MMQPIRLPRWHQRSLFFVVATLIACCFIFQVIYSSHALENLHVPSVRREAAFVRAIVVHLPRDRDDDAVDEFRWLHASWKDMVQHQPSTWRTDLVVVPDGAALAGGDGILPSDLKCTASSRVNRLKPSQCFVLPSTPSAAAFTVDFDAVHSFQAMTTADLSVYDWVLITHPNAIIGPAFAGWKPTVLTVGSGLSDAPFSNSVLHAMKSIGQDLGLTSFEPTKHTFGLSWYGPTSDVQECGKLMLELLEHLHQHLERGALNEASDWHRALPEVAASIALPECTQFNVAFQPSMLDVPVLRLDAVSRHAVLLPSPMFTTLVYEKATTSLLQNDHSTIGFALAIARSSTPTVNPLLLQNELTTALNQSSFVRAIVVSFRLATNRTGDVELRGLHRSWQIMLRDQPPAWRTDLVVFADTPSRLFDQLKCSSSFVRQAGDDTPSRCIAVIVANSPDSAQSDAGGILATLAMHPPVLASYEWLLRSDLDTFVAPRFATWKPSQFSVSRPIVPYCVPGTFTCANLARVASEMGFQVPVKRQSYGSTWYGPSKMVQTCAKVAMRVIDHLINVGSPSLDNRQGHLDAQRTNLPLYAGHVALQQCTTLPVQRQRPDVLEVSTSSSRPLDSMVHLKAGTDEHGLSLFHAAKLHGDVGDTAIAKDFAAKIAWEAAKDVTDDSIQRAVHESFVRAAVVYLPGDNTKFQPKCSVTGYKKVKSSSFDYGFADSINVVAIANEATKPYDWILRTDIDTFFTPAFATWKPLKFTVGSVGGYCFDGYDTCDRLAGIATKLKLQVSPVEDIGSTWYGPRQMVQDCGKLSMKVIDHLHLHEFNATEKSDEYAKVRVAGWPRWHYGVLTMYSGHLAIPSCTNSTGFDKRDDLLDFPTFSNESIGRHPHVHARQDLIFFSKSHFRRGDYDHMQLHDLNLGKVSEYSTFMALHATRQYKLAIDKR
;
A
#
# COMPACT_ATOMS: atom_id res chain seq x y z
N MET A 1 -67.04 56.22 54.49
CA MET A 1 -66.24 56.74 53.38
C MET A 1 -66.15 55.68 52.30
N MET A 2 -66.45 56.09 51.07
CA MET A 2 -66.25 55.46 49.76
C MET A 2 -67.11 54.26 49.34
N GLN A 3 -67.86 54.51 48.25
CA GLN A 3 -68.86 53.72 47.55
C GLN A 3 -68.25 52.68 46.59
N PRO A 4 -69.00 51.64 46.20
CA PRO A 4 -68.62 50.73 45.13
C PRO A 4 -68.97 51.31 43.74
N ILE A 5 -67.97 51.35 42.85
CA ILE A 5 -68.13 51.76 41.45
C ILE A 5 -68.90 50.66 40.71
N ARG A 6 -70.13 50.96 40.31
CA ARG A 6 -70.93 50.15 39.37
C ARG A 6 -70.45 50.40 37.95
N LEU A 7 -69.85 49.40 37.32
CA LEU A 7 -69.64 49.38 35.87
C LEU A 7 -70.99 49.26 35.13
N PRO A 8 -71.21 50.02 34.04
CA PRO A 8 -72.48 50.05 33.32
C PRO A 8 -72.76 48.74 32.57
N ARG A 9 -74.02 48.28 32.63
CA ARG A 9 -74.56 47.04 32.02
C ARG A 9 -74.34 46.87 30.51
N TRP A 10 -73.82 47.89 29.82
CA TRP A 10 -73.47 47.82 28.39
C TRP A 10 -72.12 47.12 28.14
N HIS A 11 -71.14 47.23 29.04
CA HIS A 11 -69.85 46.55 28.84
C HIS A 11 -69.88 45.05 29.17
N GLN A 12 -70.78 44.60 30.04
CA GLN A 12 -70.94 43.17 30.32
C GLN A 12 -71.54 42.40 29.14
N ARG A 13 -72.46 43.01 28.38
CA ARG A 13 -73.05 42.37 27.19
C ARG A 13 -72.05 42.29 26.04
N SER A 14 -71.27 43.35 25.80
CA SER A 14 -70.23 43.32 24.77
C SER A 14 -69.09 42.35 25.11
N LEU A 15 -68.69 42.25 26.38
CA LEU A 15 -67.70 41.27 26.82
C LEU A 15 -68.23 39.84 26.71
N PHE A 16 -69.51 39.60 27.06
CA PHE A 16 -70.16 38.30 26.86
C PHE A 16 -70.25 37.92 25.38
N PHE A 17 -70.58 38.86 24.50
CA PHE A 17 -70.63 38.60 23.05
C PHE A 17 -69.23 38.34 22.49
N VAL A 18 -68.20 39.08 22.89
CA VAL A 18 -66.82 38.84 22.44
C VAL A 18 -66.31 37.50 22.95
N VAL A 19 -66.57 37.15 24.21
CA VAL A 19 -66.19 35.85 24.79
C VAL A 19 -66.96 34.70 24.15
N ALA A 20 -68.27 34.85 23.91
CA ALA A 20 -69.07 33.84 23.22
C ALA A 20 -68.64 33.65 21.76
N THR A 21 -68.25 34.73 21.08
CA THR A 21 -67.74 34.67 19.69
C THR A 21 -66.35 34.03 19.64
N LEU A 22 -65.47 34.31 20.61
CA LEU A 22 -64.17 33.64 20.75
C LEU A 22 -64.34 32.16 21.06
N ILE A 23 -65.27 31.78 21.94
CA ILE A 23 -65.59 30.38 22.24
C ILE A 23 -66.16 29.69 21.00
N ALA A 24 -67.08 30.34 20.27
CA ALA A 24 -67.62 29.80 19.02
C ALA A 24 -66.54 29.65 17.94
N CYS A 25 -65.65 30.62 17.79
CA CYS A 25 -64.49 30.52 16.88
C CYS A 25 -63.54 29.40 17.31
N CYS A 26 -63.26 29.23 18.61
CA CYS A 26 -62.46 28.12 19.11
C CYS A 26 -63.13 26.77 18.85
N PHE A 27 -64.45 26.65 19.01
CA PHE A 27 -65.20 25.43 18.66
C PHE A 27 -65.20 25.18 17.16
N ILE A 28 -65.34 26.21 16.31
CA ILE A 28 -65.26 26.07 14.86
C ILE A 28 -63.84 25.67 14.43
N PHE A 29 -62.80 26.28 15.01
CA PHE A 29 -61.42 25.86 14.76
C PHE A 29 -61.15 24.45 15.29
N GLN A 30 -61.71 24.06 16.44
CA GLN A 30 -61.56 22.72 16.99
C GLN A 30 -62.34 21.69 16.16
N VAL A 31 -63.50 22.04 15.60
CA VAL A 31 -64.24 21.22 14.65
C VAL A 31 -63.50 21.14 13.32
N ILE A 32 -62.98 22.23 12.74
CA ILE A 32 -62.20 22.21 11.50
C ILE A 32 -60.88 21.44 11.70
N TYR A 33 -60.21 21.59 12.83
CA TYR A 33 -59.01 20.83 13.17
C TYR A 33 -59.34 19.36 13.43
N SER A 34 -60.49 19.06 14.03
CA SER A 34 -60.99 17.68 14.18
C SER A 34 -61.47 17.09 12.85
N SER A 35 -62.02 17.89 11.94
CA SER A 35 -62.44 17.49 10.58
C SER A 35 -61.22 17.22 9.70
N HIS A 36 -60.16 18.03 9.79
CA HIS A 36 -58.88 17.75 9.13
C HIS A 36 -58.12 16.60 9.80
N ALA A 37 -58.25 16.41 11.12
CA ALA A 37 -57.74 15.22 11.79
C ALA A 37 -58.54 13.95 11.42
N LEU A 38 -59.85 14.07 11.14
CA LEU A 38 -60.70 12.97 10.66
C LEU A 38 -60.59 12.70 9.15
N GLU A 39 -60.29 13.70 8.32
CA GLU A 39 -59.92 13.50 6.91
C GLU A 39 -58.57 12.80 6.78
N ASN A 40 -57.64 13.02 7.72
CA ASN A 40 -56.41 12.23 7.84
C ASN A 40 -56.60 10.86 8.52
N LEU A 41 -57.82 10.53 8.96
CA LEU A 41 -58.23 9.23 9.50
C LEU A 41 -59.26 8.51 8.62
N HIS A 42 -59.44 8.96 7.37
CA HIS A 42 -60.04 8.11 6.33
C HIS A 42 -59.06 6.97 6.04
N VAL A 43 -59.13 5.94 6.90
CA VAL A 43 -58.71 4.58 6.61
C VAL A 43 -59.38 4.24 5.27
N PRO A 44 -58.63 4.16 4.15
CA PRO A 44 -59.18 3.57 2.95
C PRO A 44 -59.61 2.18 3.38
N SER A 45 -60.84 1.78 3.03
CA SER A 45 -61.34 0.42 3.14
C SER A 45 -60.17 -0.56 3.12
N VAL A 46 -59.96 -1.30 4.21
CA VAL A 46 -58.87 -2.27 4.36
C VAL A 46 -59.00 -3.30 3.22
N ARG A 47 -58.47 -2.97 2.04
CA ARG A 47 -57.75 -3.95 1.25
C ARG A 47 -56.66 -4.37 2.21
N ARG A 48 -56.67 -5.64 2.61
CA ARG A 48 -55.49 -6.25 3.21
C ARG A 48 -54.34 -5.96 2.24
N GLU A 49 -53.52 -4.94 2.51
CA GLU A 49 -52.28 -4.76 1.79
C GLU A 49 -51.51 -6.07 1.99
N ALA A 50 -51.24 -6.74 0.87
CA ALA A 50 -50.51 -8.00 0.89
C ALA A 50 -49.18 -7.76 1.63
N ALA A 51 -48.76 -8.74 2.43
CA ALA A 51 -47.48 -8.67 3.14
C ALA A 51 -46.36 -8.43 2.12
N PHE A 52 -45.71 -7.27 2.22
CA PHE A 52 -44.63 -6.86 1.33
C PHE A 52 -43.30 -7.34 1.91
N VAL A 53 -42.59 -8.16 1.15
CA VAL A 53 -41.35 -8.79 1.60
C VAL A 53 -40.24 -8.35 0.67
N ARG A 54 -39.16 -7.78 1.21
CA ARG A 54 -38.00 -7.33 0.46
C ARG A 54 -36.69 -7.77 1.09
N ALA A 55 -35.62 -7.77 0.31
CA ALA A 55 -34.27 -8.07 0.78
C ALA A 55 -33.30 -6.94 0.44
N ILE A 56 -32.32 -6.73 1.31
CA ILE A 56 -31.07 -6.03 1.01
C ILE A 56 -30.03 -7.10 0.75
N VAL A 57 -29.50 -7.18 -0.45
CA VAL A 57 -28.50 -8.17 -0.88
C VAL A 57 -27.15 -7.48 -0.98
N VAL A 58 -26.16 -8.01 -0.28
CA VAL A 58 -24.78 -7.53 -0.32
C VAL A 58 -23.81 -8.67 -0.46
N HIS A 59 -22.76 -8.43 -1.23
CA HIS A 59 -21.60 -9.31 -1.28
C HIS A 59 -20.58 -8.92 -0.20
N LEU A 60 -20.10 -9.91 0.53
CA LEU A 60 -19.03 -9.75 1.51
C LEU A 60 -17.79 -10.53 1.03
N PRO A 61 -16.80 -9.84 0.42
CA PRO A 61 -15.60 -10.50 -0.09
C PRO A 61 -14.78 -11.09 1.05
N ARG A 62 -14.16 -12.23 0.80
CA ARG A 62 -13.31 -12.94 1.77
C ARG A 62 -11.97 -12.24 1.98
N ASP A 63 -11.53 -11.43 1.02
CA ASP A 63 -10.15 -10.91 0.91
C ASP A 63 -10.00 -9.43 1.31
N ARG A 64 -11.05 -8.77 1.82
CA ARG A 64 -10.90 -7.39 2.34
C ARG A 64 -10.24 -7.34 3.72
N ASP A 65 -9.53 -6.22 3.95
CA ASP A 65 -8.98 -5.77 5.23
C ASP A 65 -10.03 -5.78 6.36
N ASP A 66 -9.58 -5.82 7.63
CA ASP A 66 -10.44 -5.78 8.83
C ASP A 66 -11.51 -4.66 8.80
N ASP A 67 -11.21 -3.54 8.13
CA ASP A 67 -12.09 -2.38 7.97
C ASP A 67 -13.42 -2.76 7.26
N ALA A 68 -13.44 -3.79 6.41
CA ALA A 68 -14.65 -4.24 5.71
C ALA A 68 -15.66 -4.97 6.60
N VAL A 69 -15.16 -5.66 7.63
CA VAL A 69 -16.04 -6.29 8.63
C VAL A 69 -16.70 -5.19 9.47
N ASP A 70 -15.96 -4.13 9.81
CA ASP A 70 -16.52 -2.97 10.52
C ASP A 70 -17.51 -2.21 9.64
N GLU A 71 -17.19 -1.99 8.37
CA GLU A 71 -18.11 -1.41 7.39
C GLU A 71 -19.42 -2.21 7.27
N PHE A 72 -19.34 -3.54 7.23
CA PHE A 72 -20.53 -4.40 7.25
C PHE A 72 -21.31 -4.30 8.57
N ARG A 73 -20.65 -4.05 9.70
CA ARG A 73 -21.34 -3.77 10.97
C ARG A 73 -22.16 -2.48 10.90
N TRP A 74 -21.71 -1.46 10.16
CA TRP A 74 -22.46 -0.22 9.96
C TRP A 74 -23.74 -0.49 9.15
N LEU A 75 -23.65 -1.26 8.07
CA LEU A 75 -24.81 -1.71 7.29
C LEU A 75 -25.80 -2.48 8.16
N HIS A 76 -25.31 -3.47 8.90
CA HIS A 76 -26.16 -4.31 9.73
C HIS A 76 -26.82 -3.51 10.88
N ALA A 77 -26.12 -2.54 11.47
CA ALA A 77 -26.66 -1.69 12.52
C ALA A 77 -27.71 -0.70 11.97
N SER A 78 -27.44 -0.04 10.84
CA SER A 78 -28.43 0.82 10.18
C SER A 78 -29.64 0.05 9.68
N TRP A 79 -29.47 -1.18 9.18
CA TRP A 79 -30.58 -2.07 8.85
C TRP A 79 -31.44 -2.38 10.08
N LYS A 80 -30.84 -2.70 11.23
CA LYS A 80 -31.58 -2.93 12.48
C LYS A 80 -32.33 -1.68 12.96
N ASP A 81 -31.74 -0.50 12.81
CA ASP A 81 -32.39 0.77 13.13
C ASP A 81 -33.58 1.03 12.20
N MET A 82 -33.38 0.88 10.89
CA MET A 82 -34.43 1.04 9.88
C MET A 82 -35.60 0.05 10.07
N VAL A 83 -35.32 -1.21 10.41
CA VAL A 83 -36.36 -2.24 10.65
C VAL A 83 -37.31 -1.85 11.79
N GLN A 84 -36.88 -1.05 12.76
CA GLN A 84 -37.75 -0.57 13.84
C GLN A 84 -38.81 0.44 13.34
N HIS A 85 -38.55 1.07 12.20
CA HIS A 85 -39.37 2.14 11.63
C HIS A 85 -40.17 1.69 10.39
N GLN A 86 -39.97 0.46 9.90
CA GLN A 86 -40.69 -0.06 8.74
C GLN A 86 -42.17 -0.35 9.07
N PRO A 87 -43.09 -0.30 8.08
CA PRO A 87 -44.49 -0.66 8.29
C PRO A 87 -44.66 -2.08 8.86
N SER A 88 -45.68 -2.29 9.69
CA SER A 88 -45.90 -3.59 10.37
C SER A 88 -46.22 -4.75 9.42
N THR A 89 -46.68 -4.45 8.21
CA THR A 89 -46.95 -5.40 7.12
C THR A 89 -45.73 -5.67 6.24
N TRP A 90 -44.63 -4.94 6.43
CA TRP A 90 -43.42 -5.06 5.62
C TRP A 90 -42.37 -5.92 6.32
N ARG A 91 -41.56 -6.65 5.55
CA ARG A 91 -40.40 -7.39 6.02
C ARG A 91 -39.20 -7.02 5.14
N THR A 92 -38.09 -6.67 5.78
CA THR A 92 -36.83 -6.31 5.10
C THR A 92 -35.73 -7.20 5.64
N ASP A 93 -35.34 -8.22 4.90
CA ASP A 93 -34.20 -9.07 5.28
C ASP A 93 -32.88 -8.47 4.85
N LEU A 94 -31.82 -8.85 5.56
CA LEU A 94 -30.44 -8.66 5.10
C LEU A 94 -29.92 -10.00 4.59
N VAL A 95 -29.50 -10.06 3.34
CA VAL A 95 -29.04 -11.27 2.66
C VAL A 95 -27.58 -11.07 2.28
N VAL A 96 -26.71 -11.87 2.89
CA VAL A 96 -25.25 -11.78 2.71
C VAL A 96 -24.80 -12.89 1.78
N VAL A 97 -24.05 -12.53 0.76
CA VAL A 97 -23.44 -13.43 -0.22
C VAL A 97 -21.93 -13.48 0.03
N PRO A 98 -21.38 -14.55 0.60
CA PRO A 98 -19.95 -14.71 0.82
C PRO A 98 -19.25 -15.40 -0.36
N ASP A 99 -17.93 -15.28 -0.44
CA ASP A 99 -17.11 -16.04 -1.39
C ASP A 99 -17.05 -17.55 -1.10
N GLY A 100 -17.38 -18.35 -2.12
CA GLY A 100 -17.22 -19.81 -2.17
C GLY A 100 -18.21 -20.68 -1.37
N ALA A 101 -18.45 -21.90 -1.88
CA ALA A 101 -19.50 -22.83 -1.45
C ALA A 101 -19.41 -23.43 -0.03
N ALA A 102 -18.48 -23.00 0.83
CA ALA A 102 -18.07 -23.75 2.03
C ALA A 102 -18.43 -23.10 3.37
N LEU A 103 -19.61 -22.49 3.52
CA LEU A 103 -19.98 -21.77 4.75
C LEU A 103 -21.26 -22.24 5.45
N ALA A 104 -21.78 -23.42 5.11
CA ALA A 104 -22.89 -24.02 5.85
C ALA A 104 -22.50 -24.58 7.25
N GLY A 105 -21.27 -24.38 7.73
CA GLY A 105 -20.85 -24.84 9.06
C GLY A 105 -19.64 -24.12 9.64
N GLY A 106 -19.87 -23.26 10.64
CA GLY A 106 -18.93 -22.97 11.73
C GLY A 106 -17.71 -22.06 11.49
N ASP A 107 -17.19 -21.94 10.27
CA ASP A 107 -15.93 -21.22 10.03
C ASP A 107 -16.19 -19.77 9.56
N GLY A 108 -16.30 -18.87 10.54
CA GLY A 108 -16.84 -17.52 10.41
C GLY A 108 -16.06 -16.52 9.54
N ILE A 109 -16.72 -16.04 8.48
CA ILE A 109 -16.47 -14.72 7.87
C ILE A 109 -17.28 -13.65 8.60
N LEU A 110 -18.53 -13.97 8.99
CA LEU A 110 -19.39 -13.03 9.72
C LEU A 110 -19.17 -13.17 11.23
N PRO A 111 -18.99 -12.05 11.96
CA PRO A 111 -18.91 -12.09 13.41
C PRO A 111 -20.15 -12.75 14.01
N SER A 112 -19.94 -13.73 14.89
CA SER A 112 -21.03 -14.52 15.49
C SER A 112 -22.06 -13.68 16.25
N ASP A 113 -21.68 -12.48 16.69
CA ASP A 113 -22.54 -11.52 17.37
C ASP A 113 -23.58 -10.85 16.46
N LEU A 114 -23.41 -10.89 15.13
CA LEU A 114 -24.39 -10.36 14.19
C LEU A 114 -25.64 -11.24 14.04
N LYS A 115 -25.56 -12.52 14.44
CA LYS A 115 -26.68 -13.49 14.44
C LYS A 115 -27.31 -13.75 13.06
N CYS A 116 -26.53 -13.69 11.98
CA CYS A 116 -26.97 -14.10 10.65
C CYS A 116 -26.97 -15.64 10.52
N THR A 117 -27.98 -16.23 9.86
CA THR A 117 -28.14 -17.68 9.76
C THR A 117 -27.96 -18.21 8.34
N ALA A 118 -27.33 -19.38 8.19
CA ALA A 118 -27.17 -20.09 6.92
C ALA A 118 -28.49 -20.76 6.48
N SER A 119 -29.51 -19.96 6.19
CA SER A 119 -30.85 -20.40 5.79
C SER A 119 -31.48 -19.36 4.88
N SER A 120 -32.45 -19.73 4.05
CA SER A 120 -33.26 -18.77 3.28
C SER A 120 -34.62 -18.51 3.97
N ARG A 121 -35.28 -17.41 3.59
CA ARG A 121 -36.65 -17.16 4.04
C ARG A 121 -37.61 -18.15 3.38
N VAL A 122 -38.32 -18.92 4.21
CA VAL A 122 -39.40 -19.82 3.76
C VAL A 122 -40.79 -19.25 4.05
N ASN A 123 -40.92 -18.37 5.06
CA ASN A 123 -42.21 -17.83 5.51
C ASN A 123 -42.22 -16.30 5.46
N ARG A 124 -43.14 -15.74 4.66
CA ARG A 124 -43.32 -14.30 4.45
C ARG A 124 -43.75 -13.53 5.71
N LEU A 125 -44.32 -14.21 6.72
CA LEU A 125 -44.82 -13.58 7.95
C LEU A 125 -43.75 -13.45 9.05
N LYS A 126 -42.66 -14.22 8.99
CA LYS A 126 -41.57 -14.14 9.98
C LYS A 126 -41.01 -12.71 10.03
N PRO A 127 -40.57 -12.21 11.19
CA PRO A 127 -39.88 -10.91 11.30
C PRO A 127 -38.69 -10.80 10.34
N SER A 128 -38.20 -9.59 10.09
CA SER A 128 -36.94 -9.38 9.35
C SER A 128 -35.80 -10.18 9.97
N GLN A 129 -35.01 -10.87 9.15
CA GLN A 129 -33.87 -11.70 9.57
C GLN A 129 -32.63 -11.40 8.73
N CYS A 130 -31.45 -11.78 9.26
CA CYS A 130 -30.20 -11.77 8.51
C CYS A 130 -29.87 -13.20 8.05
N PHE A 131 -29.66 -13.38 6.75
CA PHE A 131 -29.40 -14.65 6.10
C PHE A 131 -28.06 -14.65 5.38
N VAL A 132 -27.41 -15.81 5.34
CA VAL A 132 -26.19 -16.04 4.56
C VAL A 132 -26.53 -17.07 3.48
N LEU A 133 -26.40 -16.67 2.22
CA LEU A 133 -26.62 -17.58 1.09
C LEU A 133 -25.34 -18.39 0.82
N PRO A 134 -25.45 -19.71 0.58
CA PRO A 134 -24.32 -20.48 0.08
C PRO A 134 -24.04 -20.04 -1.36
N SER A 135 -22.82 -19.58 -1.65
CA SER A 135 -22.45 -19.25 -3.03
C SER A 135 -22.28 -20.53 -3.85
N THR A 136 -22.90 -20.55 -5.03
CA THR A 136 -22.61 -21.54 -6.07
C THR A 136 -21.30 -21.17 -6.77
N PRO A 137 -20.45 -22.15 -7.14
CA PRO A 137 -19.24 -21.85 -7.91
C PRO A 137 -19.61 -21.17 -9.24
N SER A 138 -18.97 -20.02 -9.54
CA SER A 138 -19.07 -19.38 -10.85
C SER A 138 -18.48 -20.28 -11.94
N ALA A 139 -19.09 -20.25 -13.13
CA ALA A 139 -18.62 -20.88 -14.36
C ALA A 139 -17.71 -19.98 -15.22
N ALA A 140 -17.46 -18.73 -14.81
CA ALA A 140 -16.59 -17.79 -15.51
C ALA A 140 -15.56 -17.19 -14.54
N ALA A 141 -14.29 -17.49 -14.81
CA ALA A 141 -13.15 -16.89 -14.13
C ALA A 141 -12.84 -15.55 -14.81
N PHE A 142 -13.32 -14.44 -14.25
CA PHE A 142 -12.86 -13.11 -14.66
C PHE A 142 -11.44 -12.90 -14.14
N THR A 143 -10.56 -12.33 -14.95
CA THR A 143 -9.19 -11.93 -14.53
C THR A 143 -9.19 -10.63 -13.72
N VAL A 144 -10.33 -9.94 -13.61
CA VAL A 144 -10.55 -8.75 -12.76
C VAL A 144 -11.78 -8.99 -11.88
N ASP A 145 -11.59 -8.98 -10.56
CA ASP A 145 -12.64 -9.24 -9.57
C ASP A 145 -13.36 -7.95 -9.15
N PHE A 146 -14.70 -7.90 -9.25
CA PHE A 146 -15.50 -6.75 -8.83
C PHE A 146 -16.55 -7.17 -7.79
N ASP A 147 -16.52 -6.58 -6.59
CA ASP A 147 -17.43 -6.89 -5.46
C ASP A 147 -18.93 -6.92 -5.86
N ALA A 148 -19.36 -6.00 -6.72
CA ALA A 148 -20.75 -5.90 -7.16
C ALA A 148 -21.18 -7.09 -8.04
N VAL A 149 -20.28 -7.61 -8.87
CA VAL A 149 -20.54 -8.71 -9.83
C VAL A 149 -20.96 -9.97 -9.08
N HIS A 150 -20.32 -10.27 -7.94
CA HIS A 150 -20.69 -11.40 -7.09
C HIS A 150 -22.09 -11.29 -6.51
N SER A 151 -22.53 -10.07 -6.16
CA SER A 151 -23.92 -9.85 -5.73
C SER A 151 -24.88 -10.22 -6.85
N PHE A 152 -24.65 -9.73 -8.07
CA PHE A 152 -25.45 -10.02 -9.26
C PHE A 152 -25.45 -11.51 -9.63
N GLN A 153 -24.30 -12.18 -9.60
CA GLN A 153 -24.18 -13.61 -9.88
C GLN A 153 -24.93 -14.48 -8.85
N ALA A 154 -24.85 -14.13 -7.57
CA ALA A 154 -25.56 -14.88 -6.55
C ALA A 154 -27.07 -14.73 -6.65
N MET A 155 -27.58 -13.58 -7.08
CA MET A 155 -29.03 -13.41 -7.25
C MET A 155 -29.59 -14.07 -8.51
N THR A 156 -28.80 -14.19 -9.58
CA THR A 156 -29.24 -14.92 -10.78
C THR A 156 -29.31 -16.42 -10.53
N THR A 157 -28.62 -16.92 -9.50
CA THR A 157 -28.55 -18.34 -9.15
C THR A 157 -29.38 -18.72 -7.92
N ALA A 158 -29.61 -17.79 -6.99
CA ALA A 158 -30.41 -18.04 -5.78
C ALA A 158 -31.93 -17.92 -6.04
N ASP A 159 -32.70 -18.78 -5.36
CA ASP A 159 -34.16 -18.64 -5.32
C ASP A 159 -34.56 -17.50 -4.37
N LEU A 160 -34.83 -16.34 -4.98
CA LEU A 160 -35.32 -15.14 -4.30
C LEU A 160 -36.82 -14.90 -4.50
N SER A 161 -37.57 -15.89 -5.01
CA SER A 161 -39.00 -15.76 -5.34
C SER A 161 -39.90 -15.37 -4.16
N VAL A 162 -39.43 -15.57 -2.93
CA VAL A 162 -40.14 -15.16 -1.71
C VAL A 162 -40.16 -13.64 -1.51
N TYR A 163 -39.20 -12.93 -2.09
CA TYR A 163 -39.06 -11.48 -2.03
C TYR A 163 -39.81 -10.85 -3.20
N ASP A 164 -40.67 -9.88 -2.90
CA ASP A 164 -41.30 -9.05 -3.91
C ASP A 164 -40.28 -8.12 -4.57
N TRP A 165 -39.37 -7.58 -3.76
CA TRP A 165 -38.41 -6.55 -4.15
C TRP A 165 -37.02 -6.82 -3.55
N VAL A 166 -35.97 -6.43 -4.28
CA VAL A 166 -34.58 -6.56 -3.85
C VAL A 166 -33.86 -5.23 -4.01
N LEU A 167 -33.10 -4.85 -2.98
CA LEU A 167 -32.08 -3.81 -3.02
C LEU A 167 -30.72 -4.49 -3.09
N ILE A 168 -29.93 -4.22 -4.13
CA ILE A 168 -28.51 -4.56 -4.20
C ILE A 168 -27.75 -3.33 -3.76
N THR A 169 -26.72 -3.49 -2.94
CA THR A 169 -25.83 -2.38 -2.58
C THR A 169 -24.48 -2.88 -2.05
N HIS A 170 -23.64 -1.95 -1.60
CA HIS A 170 -22.31 -2.23 -1.09
C HIS A 170 -22.34 -2.74 0.37
N PRO A 171 -21.38 -3.59 0.78
CA PRO A 171 -21.29 -4.06 2.17
C PRO A 171 -21.04 -2.93 3.17
N ASN A 172 -20.49 -1.80 2.74
CA ASN A 172 -20.24 -0.62 3.57
C ASN A 172 -21.39 0.41 3.56
N ALA A 173 -22.49 0.14 2.85
CA ALA A 173 -23.60 1.08 2.78
C ALA A 173 -24.27 1.29 4.15
N ILE A 174 -24.80 2.48 4.40
CA ILE A 174 -25.58 2.81 5.60
C ILE A 174 -27.03 3.04 5.17
N ILE A 175 -27.95 2.27 5.74
CA ILE A 175 -29.38 2.38 5.42
C ILE A 175 -29.97 3.61 6.11
N GLY A 176 -30.43 4.56 5.32
CA GLY A 176 -31.04 5.79 5.81
C GLY A 176 -32.51 5.59 6.22
N PRO A 177 -33.06 6.48 7.06
CA PRO A 177 -34.44 6.35 7.57
C PRO A 177 -35.51 6.33 6.48
N ALA A 178 -35.27 6.98 5.33
CA ALA A 178 -36.24 7.02 4.23
C ALA A 178 -36.54 5.62 3.68
N PHE A 179 -35.58 4.69 3.75
CA PHE A 179 -35.78 3.34 3.23
C PHE A 179 -36.90 2.58 3.95
N ALA A 180 -37.18 2.91 5.22
CA ALA A 180 -38.17 2.22 6.06
C ALA A 180 -39.56 2.15 5.40
N GLY A 181 -40.02 3.25 4.80
CA GLY A 181 -41.31 3.36 4.13
C GLY A 181 -41.24 3.54 2.61
N TRP A 182 -40.04 3.55 2.02
CA TRP A 182 -39.87 3.84 0.60
C TRP A 182 -39.98 2.58 -0.28
N LYS A 183 -40.88 2.66 -1.25
CA LYS A 183 -41.06 1.69 -2.35
C LYS A 183 -41.34 2.47 -3.63
N PRO A 184 -40.40 2.55 -4.59
CA PRO A 184 -40.65 3.24 -5.84
C PRO A 184 -41.61 2.44 -6.72
N THR A 185 -42.04 3.03 -7.83
CA THR A 185 -43.00 2.40 -8.76
C THR A 185 -42.33 1.54 -9.83
N VAL A 186 -41.04 1.75 -10.07
CA VAL A 186 -40.23 1.08 -11.08
C VAL A 186 -38.85 0.76 -10.52
N LEU A 187 -38.09 -0.09 -11.21
CA LEU A 187 -36.68 -0.33 -10.90
C LEU A 187 -35.94 1.01 -10.79
N THR A 188 -35.31 1.25 -9.65
CA THR A 188 -34.63 2.50 -9.34
C THR A 188 -33.15 2.25 -9.11
N VAL A 189 -32.31 3.13 -9.65
CA VAL A 189 -30.85 3.03 -9.57
C VAL A 189 -30.23 4.34 -9.07
N GLY A 190 -29.13 4.23 -8.34
CA GLY A 190 -28.34 5.36 -7.87
C GLY A 190 -27.31 5.86 -8.90
N SER A 191 -26.44 6.77 -8.48
CA SER A 191 -25.32 7.29 -9.26
C SER A 191 -24.09 6.37 -9.21
N GLY A 192 -23.38 6.25 -10.33
CA GLY A 192 -22.06 5.62 -10.37
C GLY A 192 -20.98 6.39 -9.60
N LEU A 193 -19.79 5.79 -9.47
CA LEU A 193 -18.60 6.34 -8.81
C LEU A 193 -18.10 7.65 -9.44
N SER A 194 -18.52 7.93 -10.68
CA SER A 194 -18.30 9.20 -11.36
C SER A 194 -19.60 10.01 -11.45
N ASP A 195 -19.62 11.16 -10.76
CA ASP A 195 -20.64 12.22 -10.95
C ASP A 195 -20.55 12.85 -12.37
N ALA A 196 -19.46 12.61 -13.11
CA ALA A 196 -19.28 13.11 -14.45
C ALA A 196 -19.98 12.21 -15.48
N PRO A 197 -20.72 12.78 -16.46
CA PRO A 197 -21.32 12.02 -17.55
C PRO A 197 -20.24 11.38 -18.44
N PHE A 198 -20.58 10.26 -19.09
CA PHE A 198 -19.69 9.60 -20.04
C PHE A 198 -19.25 10.53 -21.18
N SER A 199 -17.96 10.51 -21.54
CA SER A 199 -17.46 11.28 -22.69
C SER A 199 -17.97 10.71 -24.02
N ASN A 200 -17.97 11.53 -25.08
CA ASN A 200 -18.50 11.12 -26.38
C ASN A 200 -17.80 9.87 -26.97
N SER A 201 -16.51 9.68 -26.69
CA SER A 201 -15.75 8.48 -27.07
C SER A 201 -16.35 7.19 -26.49
N VAL A 202 -16.88 7.28 -25.28
CA VAL A 202 -17.43 6.17 -24.48
C VAL A 202 -18.80 5.82 -24.99
N LEU A 203 -19.63 6.83 -25.22
CA LEU A 203 -20.95 6.66 -25.81
C LEU A 203 -20.80 6.00 -27.19
N HIS A 204 -19.79 6.39 -27.98
CA HIS A 204 -19.51 5.73 -29.25
C HIS A 204 -19.06 4.27 -29.10
N ALA A 205 -18.22 3.96 -28.10
CA ALA A 205 -17.82 2.58 -27.80
C ALA A 205 -19.02 1.73 -27.35
N MET A 206 -19.83 2.22 -26.41
CA MET A 206 -21.06 1.57 -25.94
C MET A 206 -22.01 1.27 -27.09
N LYS A 207 -22.16 2.21 -28.04
CA LYS A 207 -22.98 2.01 -29.24
C LYS A 207 -22.44 0.90 -30.14
N SER A 208 -21.12 0.89 -30.37
CA SER A 208 -20.46 -0.16 -31.15
C SER A 208 -20.63 -1.54 -30.49
N ILE A 209 -20.46 -1.62 -29.19
CA ILE A 209 -20.62 -2.86 -28.41
C ILE A 209 -22.07 -3.35 -28.45
N GLY A 210 -23.04 -2.45 -28.27
CA GLY A 210 -24.45 -2.79 -28.41
C GLY A 210 -24.78 -3.37 -29.79
N GLN A 211 -24.19 -2.81 -30.86
CA GLN A 211 -24.35 -3.33 -32.23
C GLN A 211 -23.74 -4.73 -32.40
N ASP A 212 -22.55 -4.98 -31.87
CA ASP A 212 -21.90 -6.30 -31.91
C ASP A 212 -22.74 -7.39 -31.22
N LEU A 213 -23.53 -7.00 -30.21
CA LEU A 213 -24.40 -7.87 -29.44
C LEU A 213 -25.81 -8.02 -30.03
N GLY A 214 -26.09 -7.39 -31.17
CA GLY A 214 -27.40 -7.44 -31.83
C GLY A 214 -28.45 -6.49 -31.23
N LEU A 215 -28.05 -5.55 -30.36
CA LEU A 215 -28.93 -4.53 -29.78
C LEU A 215 -29.13 -3.37 -30.78
N THR A 216 -29.80 -3.62 -31.91
CA THR A 216 -29.88 -2.67 -33.04
C THR A 216 -30.65 -1.37 -32.74
N SER A 217 -31.44 -1.33 -31.67
CA SER A 217 -32.22 -0.17 -31.23
C SER A 217 -31.63 0.55 -30.00
N PHE A 218 -30.48 0.11 -29.50
CA PHE A 218 -29.87 0.68 -28.30
C PHE A 218 -29.25 2.06 -28.57
N GLU A 219 -29.63 3.04 -27.75
CA GLU A 219 -28.98 4.35 -27.71
C GLU A 219 -28.34 4.57 -26.32
N PRO A 220 -27.02 4.81 -26.24
CA PRO A 220 -26.33 5.03 -24.97
C PRO A 220 -26.86 6.26 -24.23
N THR A 221 -27.13 6.11 -22.94
CA THR A 221 -27.50 7.25 -22.08
C THR A 221 -26.26 7.97 -21.57
N LYS A 222 -26.38 9.28 -21.31
CA LYS A 222 -25.30 10.05 -20.65
C LYS A 222 -25.22 9.79 -19.14
N HIS A 223 -26.17 9.05 -18.57
CA HIS A 223 -26.24 8.78 -17.14
C HIS A 223 -25.34 7.59 -16.77
N THR A 224 -24.57 7.77 -15.70
CA THR A 224 -23.80 6.71 -15.05
C THR A 224 -24.73 6.01 -14.06
N PHE A 225 -25.25 4.84 -14.43
CA PHE A 225 -26.04 4.05 -13.51
C PHE A 225 -25.12 3.34 -12.52
N GLY A 226 -25.34 3.61 -11.23
CA GLY A 226 -24.61 2.99 -10.15
C GLY A 226 -24.95 1.52 -9.97
N LEU A 227 -24.26 0.87 -9.04
CA LEU A 227 -24.40 -0.56 -8.76
C LEU A 227 -25.42 -0.86 -7.66
N SER A 228 -26.00 0.17 -7.00
CA SER A 228 -27.14 -0.03 -6.11
C SER A 228 -28.46 0.02 -6.87
N TRP A 229 -29.14 -1.13 -6.98
CA TRP A 229 -30.40 -1.27 -7.70
C TRP A 229 -31.51 -1.69 -6.73
N TYR A 230 -32.64 -1.00 -6.77
CA TYR A 230 -33.82 -1.33 -5.97
C TYR A 230 -35.06 -1.47 -6.84
N GLY A 231 -35.62 -2.67 -6.93
CA GLY A 231 -36.74 -2.96 -7.82
C GLY A 231 -37.44 -4.27 -7.53
N PRO A 232 -38.46 -4.61 -8.35
CA PRO A 232 -39.06 -5.94 -8.36
C PRO A 232 -37.98 -7.01 -8.56
N THR A 233 -38.08 -8.12 -7.82
CA THR A 233 -37.06 -9.18 -7.85
C THR A 233 -36.82 -9.73 -9.26
N SER A 234 -37.88 -9.87 -10.07
CA SER A 234 -37.79 -10.31 -11.47
C SER A 234 -36.91 -9.39 -12.32
N ASP A 235 -37.16 -8.09 -12.23
CA ASP A 235 -36.51 -7.09 -13.07
C ASP A 235 -35.03 -7.00 -12.69
N VAL A 236 -34.74 -7.01 -11.37
CA VAL A 236 -33.38 -7.01 -10.84
C VAL A 236 -32.59 -8.25 -11.31
N GLN A 237 -33.21 -9.44 -11.30
CA GLN A 237 -32.57 -10.68 -11.76
C GLN A 237 -32.36 -10.70 -13.28
N GLU A 238 -33.34 -10.27 -14.07
CA GLU A 238 -33.27 -10.23 -15.53
C GLU A 238 -32.21 -9.22 -16.01
N CYS A 239 -32.27 -7.99 -15.50
CA CYS A 239 -31.28 -6.96 -15.79
C CYS A 239 -29.87 -7.35 -15.31
N GLY A 240 -29.78 -7.99 -14.14
CA GLY A 240 -28.50 -8.46 -13.59
C GLY A 240 -27.87 -9.54 -14.47
N LYS A 241 -28.66 -10.45 -15.02
CA LYS A 241 -28.17 -11.48 -15.96
C LYS A 241 -27.60 -10.84 -17.23
N LEU A 242 -28.33 -9.89 -17.82
CA LEU A 242 -27.86 -9.16 -19.01
C LEU A 242 -26.56 -8.37 -18.71
N MET A 243 -26.47 -7.72 -17.56
CA MET A 243 -25.25 -7.01 -17.13
C MET A 243 -24.03 -7.94 -17.08
N LEU A 244 -24.20 -9.15 -16.54
CA LEU A 244 -23.11 -10.14 -16.45
C LEU A 244 -22.67 -10.64 -17.83
N GLU A 245 -23.62 -10.90 -18.73
CA GLU A 245 -23.32 -11.29 -20.12
C GLU A 245 -22.58 -10.18 -20.88
N LEU A 246 -22.95 -8.92 -20.65
CA LEU A 246 -22.30 -7.74 -21.21
C LEU A 246 -20.87 -7.57 -20.67
N LEU A 247 -20.68 -7.76 -19.36
CA LEU A 247 -19.37 -7.63 -18.72
C LEU A 247 -18.36 -8.63 -19.30
N GLU A 248 -18.77 -9.87 -19.53
CA GLU A 248 -17.95 -10.91 -20.17
C GLU A 248 -17.52 -10.50 -21.59
N HIS A 249 -18.46 -9.98 -22.40
CA HIS A 249 -18.14 -9.50 -23.74
C HIS A 249 -17.21 -8.27 -23.74
N LEU A 250 -17.46 -7.31 -22.85
CA LEU A 250 -16.62 -6.12 -22.68
C LEU A 250 -15.18 -6.49 -22.32
N HIS A 251 -15.01 -7.46 -21.44
CA HIS A 251 -13.71 -7.97 -21.02
C HIS A 251 -12.94 -8.61 -22.19
N GLN A 252 -13.60 -9.49 -22.96
CA GLN A 252 -12.98 -10.13 -24.13
C GLN A 252 -12.58 -9.14 -25.23
N HIS A 253 -13.31 -8.03 -25.41
CA HIS A 253 -12.94 -6.96 -26.35
C HIS A 253 -11.75 -6.12 -25.86
N LEU A 254 -11.62 -5.91 -24.55
CA LEU A 254 -10.46 -5.22 -23.95
C LEU A 254 -9.16 -6.02 -24.12
N GLU A 255 -9.19 -7.33 -23.91
CA GLU A 255 -8.01 -8.21 -24.09
C GLU A 255 -7.50 -8.25 -25.53
N ARG A 256 -8.33 -7.92 -26.53
CA ARG A 256 -7.96 -7.88 -27.96
C ARG A 256 -7.29 -6.56 -28.40
N GLY A 257 -7.04 -5.63 -27.47
CA GLY A 257 -6.22 -4.42 -27.72
C GLY A 257 -6.91 -3.30 -28.51
N ALA A 258 -8.24 -3.30 -28.60
CA ALA A 258 -9.01 -2.29 -29.34
C ALA A 258 -9.22 -0.97 -28.56
N LEU A 259 -8.91 -0.93 -27.26
CA LEU A 259 -9.21 0.19 -26.36
C LEU A 259 -7.97 0.56 -25.51
N ASN A 260 -6.86 0.92 -26.17
CA ASN A 260 -5.57 1.19 -25.52
C ASN A 260 -5.41 2.60 -24.91
N GLU A 261 -6.43 3.47 -24.94
CA GLU A 261 -6.24 4.90 -24.65
C GLU A 261 -6.71 5.41 -23.27
N ALA A 262 -7.19 4.56 -22.34
CA ALA A 262 -7.38 5.04 -20.97
C ALA A 262 -7.34 3.93 -19.91
N SER A 263 -6.32 4.00 -19.05
CA SER A 263 -6.17 3.17 -17.85
C SER A 263 -7.36 3.27 -16.88
N ASP A 264 -8.15 4.35 -16.95
CA ASP A 264 -9.28 4.60 -16.05
C ASP A 264 -10.54 3.77 -16.37
N TRP A 265 -10.65 3.17 -17.56
CA TRP A 265 -11.83 2.38 -17.97
C TRP A 265 -12.02 1.09 -17.19
N HIS A 266 -10.92 0.42 -16.83
CA HIS A 266 -10.98 -0.89 -16.20
C HIS A 266 -11.77 -0.84 -14.89
N ARG A 267 -11.71 0.26 -14.13
CA ARG A 267 -12.42 0.38 -12.84
C ARG A 267 -13.91 0.69 -12.95
N ALA A 268 -14.39 1.16 -14.11
CA ALA A 268 -15.78 1.54 -14.35
C ALA A 268 -16.57 0.51 -15.17
N LEU A 269 -15.97 -0.63 -15.51
CA LEU A 269 -16.58 -1.67 -16.35
C LEU A 269 -17.98 -2.13 -15.89
N PRO A 270 -18.21 -2.40 -14.59
CA PRO A 270 -19.55 -2.77 -14.11
C PRO A 270 -20.59 -1.67 -14.33
N GLU A 271 -20.24 -0.40 -14.17
CA GLU A 271 -21.15 0.74 -14.39
C GLU A 271 -21.46 0.94 -15.87
N VAL A 272 -20.47 0.72 -16.74
CA VAL A 272 -20.69 0.74 -18.19
C VAL A 272 -21.64 -0.40 -18.59
N ALA A 273 -21.43 -1.61 -18.08
CA ALA A 273 -22.32 -2.74 -18.31
C ALA A 273 -23.74 -2.46 -17.78
N ALA A 274 -23.88 -1.86 -16.60
CA ALA A 274 -25.16 -1.45 -16.03
C ALA A 274 -25.89 -0.42 -16.90
N SER A 275 -25.17 0.60 -17.38
CA SER A 275 -25.71 1.65 -18.27
C SER A 275 -26.13 1.14 -19.65
N ILE A 276 -25.69 -0.05 -20.07
CA ILE A 276 -26.18 -0.74 -21.28
C ILE A 276 -27.35 -1.69 -20.92
N ALA A 277 -27.20 -2.48 -19.85
CA ALA A 277 -28.17 -3.49 -19.45
C ALA A 277 -29.53 -2.90 -19.06
N LEU A 278 -29.53 -1.88 -18.20
CA LEU A 278 -30.74 -1.35 -17.57
C LEU A 278 -31.74 -0.75 -18.56
N PRO A 279 -31.34 0.13 -19.52
CA PRO A 279 -32.28 0.62 -20.52
C PRO A 279 -32.87 -0.49 -21.39
N GLU A 280 -32.09 -1.51 -21.72
CA GLU A 280 -32.51 -2.61 -22.56
C GLU A 280 -33.50 -3.53 -21.85
N CYS A 281 -33.14 -4.06 -20.67
CA CYS A 281 -33.99 -5.00 -19.93
C CYS A 281 -35.30 -4.38 -19.44
N THR A 282 -35.28 -3.08 -19.10
CA THR A 282 -36.48 -2.37 -18.62
C THR A 282 -37.27 -1.68 -19.72
N GLN A 283 -36.81 -1.72 -20.98
CA GLN A 283 -37.38 -0.91 -22.07
C GLN A 283 -37.45 0.59 -21.71
N PHE A 284 -36.35 1.11 -21.16
CA PHE A 284 -36.18 2.47 -20.63
C PHE A 284 -37.08 2.83 -19.43
N ASN A 285 -37.79 1.86 -18.84
CA ASN A 285 -38.61 2.07 -17.64
C ASN A 285 -37.78 1.93 -16.34
N VAL A 286 -36.66 2.62 -16.27
CA VAL A 286 -35.76 2.68 -15.10
C VAL A 286 -35.71 4.11 -14.54
N ALA A 287 -35.85 4.25 -13.23
CA ALA A 287 -35.77 5.56 -12.56
C ALA A 287 -34.36 5.81 -12.01
N PHE A 288 -33.75 6.93 -12.41
CA PHE A 288 -32.49 7.40 -11.84
C PHE A 288 -32.77 8.30 -10.62
N GLN A 289 -32.41 7.85 -9.40
CA GLN A 289 -32.64 8.60 -8.16
C GLN A 289 -31.38 8.69 -7.27
N PRO A 290 -30.37 9.47 -7.68
CA PRO A 290 -29.12 9.65 -6.92
C PRO A 290 -29.31 10.45 -5.61
N SER A 291 -30.50 10.99 -5.38
CA SER A 291 -30.89 11.58 -4.09
C SER A 291 -31.44 10.56 -3.11
N MET A 292 -31.80 9.35 -3.55
CA MET A 292 -32.33 8.28 -2.70
C MET A 292 -31.31 7.16 -2.51
N LEU A 293 -30.65 6.75 -3.59
CA LEU A 293 -29.64 5.70 -3.62
C LEU A 293 -28.26 6.29 -3.88
N ASP A 294 -27.22 5.64 -3.35
CA ASP A 294 -25.82 6.02 -3.54
C ASP A 294 -25.45 7.44 -3.07
N VAL A 295 -26.11 7.91 -2.00
CA VAL A 295 -25.91 9.28 -1.48
C VAL A 295 -24.60 9.36 -0.68
N PRO A 296 -23.67 10.26 -1.00
CA PRO A 296 -22.43 10.40 -0.24
C PRO A 296 -22.68 10.81 1.22
N VAL A 297 -22.07 10.09 2.17
CA VAL A 297 -22.26 10.34 3.61
C VAL A 297 -21.79 11.73 4.05
N LEU A 298 -20.79 12.32 3.38
CA LEU A 298 -20.21 13.62 3.75
C LEU A 298 -21.12 14.83 3.41
N ARG A 299 -22.34 14.61 2.94
CA ARG A 299 -23.32 15.69 2.73
C ARG A 299 -23.91 16.17 4.06
N LEU A 300 -24.27 17.46 4.10
CA LEU A 300 -24.94 18.09 5.25
C LEU A 300 -26.47 18.10 5.11
N ASP A 301 -27.00 17.31 4.18
CA ASP A 301 -28.44 17.21 3.92
C ASP A 301 -29.16 16.40 5.01
N ALA A 302 -30.47 16.62 5.14
CA ALA A 302 -31.31 15.92 6.10
C ALA A 302 -31.40 14.42 5.77
N VAL A 303 -30.92 13.57 6.66
CA VAL A 303 -30.84 12.11 6.48
C VAL A 303 -32.20 11.47 6.18
N SER A 304 -33.29 12.08 6.65
CA SER A 304 -34.67 11.62 6.44
C SER A 304 -35.11 11.58 4.98
N ARG A 305 -34.33 12.14 4.06
CA ARG A 305 -34.61 12.16 2.61
C ARG A 305 -33.85 11.10 1.82
N HIS A 306 -33.02 10.29 2.47
CA HIS A 306 -32.07 9.40 1.81
C HIS A 306 -32.29 7.94 2.25
N ALA A 307 -32.24 7.01 1.30
CA ALA A 307 -32.49 5.59 1.56
C ALA A 307 -31.19 4.79 1.71
N VAL A 308 -30.19 5.04 0.88
CA VAL A 308 -28.88 4.38 0.95
C VAL A 308 -27.78 5.43 0.91
N LEU A 309 -26.95 5.41 1.94
CA LEU A 309 -25.79 6.29 2.08
C LEU A 309 -24.51 5.49 1.81
N LEU A 310 -23.59 6.06 1.05
CA LEU A 310 -22.29 5.44 0.77
C LEU A 310 -21.16 6.20 1.47
N PRO A 311 -20.45 5.53 2.40
CA PRO A 311 -19.21 6.02 2.95
C PRO A 311 -18.13 6.20 1.88
N SER A 312 -17.38 7.28 1.96
CA SER A 312 -16.10 7.42 1.26
C SER A 312 -14.96 6.92 2.14
N PRO A 313 -13.75 6.67 1.58
CA PRO A 313 -12.57 6.33 2.39
C PRO A 313 -12.26 7.39 3.48
N MET A 314 -12.61 8.65 3.25
CA MET A 314 -12.47 9.73 4.23
C MET A 314 -13.43 9.53 5.42
N PHE A 315 -14.64 9.00 5.21
CA PHE A 315 -15.61 8.74 6.27
C PHE A 315 -15.11 7.73 7.29
N THR A 316 -14.46 6.63 6.86
CA THR A 316 -13.87 5.63 7.76
C THR A 316 -12.89 6.26 8.75
N THR A 317 -12.14 7.29 8.31
CA THR A 317 -11.26 8.07 9.19
C THR A 317 -12.04 8.82 10.27
N LEU A 318 -13.12 9.52 9.88
CA LEU A 318 -13.96 10.31 10.80
C LEU A 318 -14.71 9.45 11.84
N VAL A 319 -15.01 8.18 11.51
CA VAL A 319 -15.61 7.23 12.46
C VAL A 319 -14.71 7.07 13.69
N TYR A 320 -13.40 6.97 13.48
CA TYR A 320 -12.42 6.64 14.52
C TYR A 320 -11.66 7.86 15.08
N GLU A 321 -11.60 8.98 14.37
CA GLU A 321 -11.10 10.24 14.92
C GLU A 321 -11.96 10.70 16.11
N LYS A 322 -11.31 11.24 17.16
CA LYS A 322 -11.98 12.04 18.19
C LYS A 322 -12.44 13.38 17.58
N ALA A 323 -13.42 13.34 16.69
CA ALA A 323 -13.96 14.53 16.06
C ALA A 323 -14.46 15.52 17.14
N THR A 324 -14.08 16.79 16.96
CA THR A 324 -14.58 17.96 17.67
C THR A 324 -16.10 17.88 17.82
N THR A 325 -16.56 18.17 19.03
CA THR A 325 -17.94 18.06 19.52
C THR A 325 -19.03 18.73 18.66
N SER A 326 -18.68 19.50 17.62
CA SER A 326 -19.63 20.23 16.76
C SER A 326 -20.33 19.36 15.70
N LEU A 327 -19.67 18.37 15.10
CA LEU A 327 -20.29 17.51 14.07
C LEU A 327 -21.26 16.47 14.66
N LEU A 328 -21.07 16.10 15.92
CA LEU A 328 -21.94 15.18 16.68
C LEU A 328 -23.24 15.82 17.19
N GLN A 329 -23.42 17.15 17.04
CA GLN A 329 -24.59 17.84 17.56
C GLN A 329 -25.79 17.80 16.61
N ASN A 330 -25.66 17.21 15.42
CA ASN A 330 -26.72 17.21 14.41
C ASN A 330 -26.94 15.81 13.79
N ASP A 331 -27.50 14.90 14.58
CA ASP A 331 -27.91 13.54 14.15
C ASP A 331 -28.97 13.55 13.03
N HIS A 332 -29.55 14.71 12.71
CA HIS A 332 -30.47 14.87 11.58
C HIS A 332 -29.76 15.07 10.24
N SER A 333 -28.45 15.33 10.24
CA SER A 333 -27.62 15.39 9.03
C SER A 333 -27.16 14.00 8.60
N THR A 334 -26.88 13.84 7.31
CA THR A 334 -26.40 12.57 6.74
C THR A 334 -25.11 12.10 7.42
N ILE A 335 -24.13 13.00 7.59
CA ILE A 335 -22.86 12.69 8.27
C ILE A 335 -23.06 12.39 9.78
N GLY A 336 -23.91 13.15 10.48
CA GLY A 336 -24.17 12.95 11.91
C GLY A 336 -24.82 11.59 12.20
N PHE A 337 -25.88 11.26 11.47
CA PHE A 337 -26.54 9.95 11.55
C PHE A 337 -25.57 8.80 11.24
N ALA A 338 -24.83 8.91 10.13
CA ALA A 338 -23.90 7.87 9.73
C ALA A 338 -22.79 7.65 10.77
N LEU A 339 -22.23 8.72 11.34
CA LEU A 339 -21.24 8.63 12.42
C LEU A 339 -21.82 7.97 13.69
N ALA A 340 -23.06 8.30 14.05
CA ALA A 340 -23.74 7.70 15.20
C ALA A 340 -23.95 6.18 15.02
N ILE A 341 -24.40 5.74 13.83
CA ILE A 341 -24.52 4.32 13.49
C ILE A 341 -23.16 3.64 13.51
N ALA A 342 -22.16 4.21 12.82
CA ALA A 342 -20.84 3.59 12.70
C ALA A 342 -20.15 3.43 14.07
N ARG A 343 -20.18 4.46 14.93
CA ARG A 343 -19.57 4.43 16.26
C ARG A 343 -20.30 3.55 17.28
N SER A 344 -21.61 3.37 17.13
CA SER A 344 -22.38 2.47 18.00
C SER A 344 -22.27 0.99 17.59
N SER A 345 -21.79 0.72 16.37
CA SER A 345 -21.71 -0.62 15.81
C SER A 345 -20.30 -1.21 15.76
N THR A 346 -19.27 -0.39 15.92
CA THR A 346 -17.89 -0.86 16.10
C THR A 346 -17.77 -1.64 17.41
N PRO A 347 -17.11 -2.80 17.41
CA PRO A 347 -16.95 -3.57 18.63
C PRO A 347 -16.15 -2.75 19.62
N THR A 348 -16.79 -2.34 20.72
CA THR A 348 -16.04 -2.10 21.96
C THR A 348 -15.31 -3.40 22.24
N VAL A 349 -13.98 -3.34 22.20
CA VAL A 349 -13.11 -4.51 22.37
C VAL A 349 -13.67 -5.36 23.50
N ASN A 350 -14.06 -6.62 23.20
CA ASN A 350 -14.90 -7.43 24.07
C ASN A 350 -14.44 -7.28 25.54
N PRO A 351 -15.20 -6.53 26.38
CA PRO A 351 -14.64 -6.01 27.61
C PRO A 351 -14.19 -7.13 28.54
N LEU A 352 -14.84 -8.30 28.48
CA LEU A 352 -14.50 -9.50 29.27
C LEU A 352 -13.20 -10.18 28.82
N LEU A 353 -12.92 -10.22 27.52
CA LEU A 353 -11.68 -10.76 26.96
C LEU A 353 -10.51 -9.81 27.25
N LEU A 354 -10.76 -8.51 27.14
CA LEU A 354 -9.81 -7.47 27.49
C LEU A 354 -9.50 -7.51 29.00
N GLN A 355 -10.52 -7.61 29.85
CA GLN A 355 -10.36 -7.71 31.31
C GLN A 355 -9.55 -8.93 31.71
N ASN A 356 -9.79 -10.09 31.10
CA ASN A 356 -9.04 -11.32 31.39
C ASN A 356 -7.59 -11.25 30.91
N GLU A 357 -7.32 -10.73 29.71
CA GLU A 357 -5.93 -10.56 29.21
C GLU A 357 -5.17 -9.50 30.04
N LEU A 358 -5.81 -8.37 30.41
CA LEU A 358 -5.21 -7.34 31.28
C LEU A 358 -4.99 -7.82 32.72
N THR A 359 -5.95 -8.53 33.33
CA THR A 359 -5.76 -9.07 34.70
C THR A 359 -4.70 -10.16 34.76
N THR A 360 -4.56 -10.97 33.71
CA THR A 360 -3.46 -11.96 33.63
C THR A 360 -2.10 -11.28 33.48
N ALA A 361 -2.03 -10.17 32.73
CA ALA A 361 -0.80 -9.38 32.56
C ALA A 361 -0.40 -8.63 33.83
N LEU A 362 -1.35 -8.01 34.53
CA LEU A 362 -1.12 -7.26 35.78
C LEU A 362 -0.73 -8.16 36.96
N ASN A 363 -1.08 -9.45 36.92
CA ASN A 363 -0.74 -10.43 37.97
C ASN A 363 0.60 -11.16 37.74
N GLN A 364 1.31 -10.94 36.62
CA GLN A 364 2.61 -11.57 36.37
C GLN A 364 3.76 -10.76 36.97
N SER A 365 4.52 -11.38 37.89
CA SER A 365 5.61 -10.76 38.65
C SER A 365 6.86 -10.42 37.81
N SER A 366 7.06 -11.10 36.67
CA SER A 366 8.13 -10.86 35.70
C SER A 366 7.81 -11.56 34.38
N PHE A 367 8.12 -10.93 33.24
CA PHE A 367 7.91 -11.56 31.93
C PHE A 367 8.95 -11.10 30.90
N VAL A 368 9.67 -12.05 30.30
CA VAL A 368 10.75 -11.76 29.34
C VAL A 368 10.41 -12.30 27.95
N ARG A 369 10.37 -11.42 26.95
CA ARG A 369 10.04 -11.75 25.55
C ARG A 369 10.93 -11.01 24.55
N ALA A 370 10.93 -11.48 23.31
CA ALA A 370 11.63 -10.81 22.20
C ALA A 370 10.74 -10.68 20.97
N ILE A 371 10.90 -9.56 20.27
CA ILE A 371 10.50 -9.40 18.86
C ILE A 371 11.69 -9.83 18.02
N VAL A 372 11.47 -10.77 17.11
CA VAL A 372 12.53 -11.38 16.31
C VAL A 372 12.28 -11.15 14.83
N VAL A 373 13.25 -10.52 14.17
CA VAL A 373 13.24 -10.21 12.72
C VAL A 373 14.56 -10.60 12.06
N SER A 374 14.53 -10.76 10.74
CA SER A 374 15.72 -11.07 9.92
C SER A 374 16.05 -9.88 9.01
N PHE A 375 17.30 -9.46 9.00
CA PHE A 375 17.83 -8.36 8.18
C PHE A 375 18.93 -8.87 7.26
N ARG A 376 18.65 -8.97 5.96
CA ARG A 376 19.57 -9.49 4.95
C ARG A 376 19.99 -8.35 4.00
N LEU A 377 21.29 -8.07 3.92
CA LEU A 377 21.85 -6.96 3.15
C LEU A 377 22.03 -7.28 1.67
N ALA A 378 22.14 -8.56 1.30
CA ALA A 378 22.43 -8.99 -0.08
C ALA A 378 21.23 -8.90 -1.04
N THR A 379 20.00 -8.71 -0.54
CA THR A 379 18.81 -8.59 -1.41
C THR A 379 18.57 -7.13 -1.77
N ASN A 380 18.41 -6.85 -3.06
CA ASN A 380 18.33 -5.57 -3.77
C ASN A 380 17.26 -4.52 -3.32
N ARG A 381 16.80 -4.54 -2.06
CA ARG A 381 15.90 -3.57 -1.45
C ARG A 381 16.42 -3.20 -0.06
N THR A 382 16.74 -1.93 0.15
CA THR A 382 17.30 -1.38 1.39
C THR A 382 16.31 -1.48 2.56
N GLY A 383 16.30 -2.61 3.27
CA GLY A 383 15.47 -2.84 4.49
C GLY A 383 15.81 -1.95 5.69
N ASP A 384 16.67 -0.94 5.49
CA ASP A 384 17.13 0.01 6.49
C ASP A 384 15.97 0.87 7.03
N VAL A 385 15.09 1.33 6.15
CA VAL A 385 13.97 2.21 6.52
C VAL A 385 12.92 1.41 7.28
N GLU A 386 12.64 0.19 6.83
CA GLU A 386 11.80 -0.79 7.51
C GLU A 386 12.32 -1.07 8.93
N LEU A 387 13.61 -1.39 9.07
CA LEU A 387 14.20 -1.67 10.39
C LEU A 387 14.17 -0.44 11.31
N ARG A 388 14.42 0.77 10.79
CA ARG A 388 14.26 2.02 11.56
C ARG A 388 12.81 2.21 12.01
N GLY A 389 11.85 1.95 11.13
CA GLY A 389 10.42 2.05 11.42
C GLY A 389 10.00 1.10 12.54
N LEU A 390 10.37 -0.18 12.41
CA LEU A 390 10.12 -1.18 13.44
C LEU A 390 10.81 -0.79 14.77
N HIS A 391 12.09 -0.44 14.73
CA HIS A 391 12.85 -0.04 15.92
C HIS A 391 12.21 1.17 16.62
N ARG A 392 11.74 2.17 15.87
CA ARG A 392 11.11 3.37 16.43
C ARG A 392 9.75 3.06 17.04
N SER A 393 8.93 2.25 16.38
CA SER A 393 7.66 1.78 16.94
C SER A 393 7.87 0.95 18.22
N TRP A 394 8.92 0.12 18.27
CA TRP A 394 9.34 -0.60 19.47
C TRP A 394 9.72 0.34 20.60
N GLN A 395 10.52 1.38 20.35
CA GLN A 395 10.87 2.38 21.36
C GLN A 395 9.65 3.13 21.92
N ILE A 396 8.65 3.40 21.08
CA ILE A 396 7.39 4.01 21.52
C ILE A 396 6.63 3.04 22.42
N MET A 397 6.48 1.78 22.00
CA MET A 397 5.83 0.73 22.78
C MET A 397 6.50 0.52 24.15
N LEU A 398 7.83 0.61 24.22
CA LEU A 398 8.55 0.48 25.49
C LEU A 398 8.16 1.52 26.55
N ARG A 399 7.59 2.67 26.16
CA ARG A 399 7.15 3.73 27.10
C ARG A 399 6.02 3.25 28.00
N ASP A 400 5.20 2.35 27.50
CA ASP A 400 4.04 1.79 28.20
C ASP A 400 4.33 0.39 28.79
N GLN A 401 5.59 -0.07 28.72
CA GLN A 401 5.98 -1.39 29.20
C GLN A 401 5.95 -1.44 30.74
N PRO A 402 5.31 -2.47 31.35
CA PRO A 402 5.35 -2.66 32.79
C PRO A 402 6.79 -2.77 33.33
N PRO A 403 7.09 -2.25 34.52
CA PRO A 403 8.45 -2.26 35.09
C PRO A 403 9.07 -3.65 35.26
N ALA A 404 8.25 -4.70 35.38
CA ALA A 404 8.70 -6.08 35.54
C ALA A 404 8.80 -6.87 34.21
N TRP A 405 8.40 -6.26 33.09
CA TRP A 405 8.42 -6.91 31.79
C TRP A 405 9.65 -6.48 31.01
N ARG A 406 10.16 -7.34 30.13
CA ARG A 406 11.27 -7.02 29.20
C ARG A 406 10.88 -7.48 27.80
N THR A 407 11.03 -6.58 26.82
CA THR A 407 10.71 -6.81 25.41
C THR A 407 11.90 -6.39 24.56
N ASP A 408 12.82 -7.32 24.28
CA ASP A 408 13.96 -7.02 23.41
C ASP A 408 13.57 -7.02 21.94
N LEU A 409 14.33 -6.28 21.12
CA LEU A 409 14.31 -6.39 19.67
C LEU A 409 15.56 -7.16 19.24
N VAL A 410 15.39 -8.37 18.73
CA VAL A 410 16.48 -9.25 18.27
C VAL A 410 16.48 -9.29 16.75
N VAL A 411 17.54 -8.73 16.16
CA VAL A 411 17.73 -8.63 14.71
C VAL A 411 18.81 -9.62 14.29
N PHE A 412 18.43 -10.65 13.55
CA PHE A 412 19.39 -11.57 12.94
C PHE A 412 19.84 -11.03 11.59
N ALA A 413 21.15 -10.95 11.35
CA ALA A 413 21.69 -10.42 10.11
C ALA A 413 22.78 -11.32 9.49
N ASP A 414 22.91 -11.25 8.17
CA ASP A 414 23.96 -11.96 7.42
C ASP A 414 25.32 -11.28 7.52
N THR A 415 25.33 -9.96 7.61
CA THR A 415 26.53 -9.13 7.60
C THR A 415 26.41 -7.98 8.61
N PRO A 416 27.53 -7.51 9.19
CA PRO A 416 27.54 -6.31 10.03
C PRO A 416 27.06 -5.08 9.25
N SER A 417 26.22 -4.25 9.88
CA SER A 417 25.72 -3.00 9.30
C SER A 417 25.99 -1.80 10.20
N ARG A 418 26.38 -0.66 9.61
CA ARG A 418 26.47 0.64 10.32
C ARG A 418 25.11 1.05 10.92
N LEU A 419 24.01 0.55 10.36
CA LEU A 419 22.67 0.78 10.88
C LEU A 419 22.51 0.28 12.32
N PHE A 420 23.12 -0.87 12.67
CA PHE A 420 23.02 -1.41 14.02
C PHE A 420 23.67 -0.48 15.06
N ASP A 421 24.80 0.15 14.72
CA ASP A 421 25.44 1.14 15.58
C ASP A 421 24.56 2.39 15.75
N GLN A 422 23.95 2.87 14.65
CA GLN A 422 23.04 4.02 14.67
C GLN A 422 21.79 3.76 15.53
N LEU A 423 21.24 2.54 15.45
CA LEU A 423 20.11 2.09 16.27
C LEU A 423 20.54 1.68 17.69
N LYS A 424 21.84 1.72 18.02
CA LYS A 424 22.40 1.30 19.31
C LYS A 424 22.09 -0.17 19.64
N CYS A 425 22.05 -1.03 18.64
CA CYS A 425 21.89 -2.46 18.79
C CYS A 425 23.22 -3.10 19.21
N SER A 426 23.20 -3.89 20.28
CA SER A 426 24.40 -4.55 20.78
C SER A 426 24.62 -5.89 20.09
N SER A 427 25.83 -6.15 19.60
CA SER A 427 26.22 -7.43 19.01
C SER A 427 26.83 -8.42 20.00
N SER A 428 27.17 -7.97 21.21
CA SER A 428 27.82 -8.77 22.25
C SER A 428 26.91 -9.14 23.41
N PHE A 429 25.73 -8.52 23.51
CA PHE A 429 24.81 -8.75 24.61
C PHE A 429 23.96 -10.01 24.38
N VAL A 430 23.94 -10.89 25.39
CA VAL A 430 23.06 -12.06 25.44
C VAL A 430 22.31 -12.03 26.77
N ARG A 431 20.99 -11.93 26.71
CA ARG A 431 20.14 -11.92 27.91
C ARG A 431 20.30 -13.23 28.67
N GLN A 432 20.36 -13.13 30.00
CA GLN A 432 20.37 -14.27 30.90
C GLN A 432 19.00 -14.46 31.58
N ALA A 433 18.72 -15.67 32.04
CA ALA A 433 17.48 -15.92 32.80
C ALA A 433 17.49 -15.11 34.11
N GLY A 434 16.40 -14.40 34.39
CA GLY A 434 16.29 -13.53 35.58
C GLY A 434 17.01 -12.18 35.47
N ASP A 435 17.56 -11.85 34.29
CA ASP A 435 18.19 -10.55 34.02
C ASP A 435 17.14 -9.42 33.98
N ASP A 436 17.25 -8.49 34.91
CA ASP A 436 16.39 -7.32 35.05
C ASP A 436 16.88 -6.10 34.27
N THR A 437 17.96 -6.21 33.49
CA THR A 437 18.43 -5.11 32.65
C THR A 437 17.33 -4.67 31.68
N PRO A 438 17.23 -3.35 31.39
CA PRO A 438 16.20 -2.82 30.48
C PRO A 438 16.16 -3.52 29.13
N SER A 439 15.02 -3.41 28.43
CA SER A 439 14.86 -3.90 27.07
C SER A 439 15.94 -3.31 26.14
N ARG A 440 16.54 -4.14 25.27
CA ARG A 440 17.62 -3.74 24.35
C ARG A 440 17.33 -4.14 22.91
N CYS A 441 17.96 -3.43 21.98
CA CYS A 441 18.15 -3.93 20.63
C CYS A 441 19.41 -4.80 20.59
N ILE A 442 19.33 -5.98 20.00
CA ILE A 442 20.40 -6.98 19.92
C ILE A 442 20.57 -7.38 18.46
N ALA A 443 21.77 -7.22 17.89
CA ALA A 443 22.07 -7.59 16.52
C ALA A 443 22.94 -8.85 16.49
N VAL A 444 22.46 -9.92 15.88
CA VAL A 444 23.15 -11.22 15.85
C VAL A 444 23.58 -11.54 14.43
N ILE A 445 24.89 -11.52 14.19
CA ILE A 445 25.46 -11.86 12.90
C ILE A 445 25.54 -13.39 12.77
N VAL A 446 24.78 -13.95 11.83
CA VAL A 446 24.76 -15.38 11.54
C VAL A 446 25.63 -15.60 10.32
N ALA A 447 26.77 -16.27 10.50
CA ALA A 447 27.62 -16.66 9.37
C ALA A 447 26.85 -17.54 8.40
N ASN A 448 26.95 -17.26 7.09
CA ASN A 448 26.30 -18.06 6.06
C ASN A 448 26.66 -19.54 6.23
N SER A 449 25.64 -20.38 6.44
CA SER A 449 25.77 -21.84 6.35
C SER A 449 26.22 -22.22 4.93
N PRO A 450 27.04 -23.26 4.74
CA PRO A 450 27.48 -23.71 3.42
C PRO A 450 26.34 -24.10 2.44
N ASP A 451 25.10 -24.28 2.92
CA ASP A 451 23.89 -24.46 2.10
C ASP A 451 23.12 -23.14 1.91
N SER A 452 23.74 -22.16 1.25
CA SER A 452 23.19 -20.80 1.06
C SER A 452 21.80 -20.79 0.41
N ALA A 453 21.53 -21.69 -0.53
CA ALA A 453 20.26 -21.78 -1.25
C ALA A 453 19.05 -22.15 -0.35
N GLN A 454 19.25 -22.93 0.72
CA GLN A 454 18.20 -23.31 1.67
C GLN A 454 17.98 -22.22 2.74
N SER A 455 19.06 -21.56 3.16
CA SER A 455 19.00 -20.39 4.07
C SER A 455 18.21 -19.23 3.46
N ASP A 456 18.37 -18.96 2.17
CA ASP A 456 17.71 -17.85 1.49
C ASP A 456 16.20 -18.09 1.30
N ALA A 457 15.78 -19.33 1.07
CA ALA A 457 14.36 -19.69 0.92
C ALA A 457 13.59 -19.72 2.26
N GLY A 458 14.28 -20.00 3.37
CA GLY A 458 13.68 -20.13 4.71
C GLY A 458 13.51 -18.81 5.48
N GLY A 459 14.25 -17.76 5.11
CA GLY A 459 14.22 -16.47 5.80
C GLY A 459 14.44 -16.58 7.31
N ILE A 460 13.62 -15.90 8.12
CA ILE A 460 13.73 -15.95 9.59
C ILE A 460 13.39 -17.33 10.17
N LEU A 461 12.62 -18.17 9.47
CA LEU A 461 12.28 -19.51 9.93
C LEU A 461 13.51 -20.42 9.99
N ALA A 462 14.45 -20.26 9.04
CA ALA A 462 15.72 -20.97 9.07
C ALA A 462 16.52 -20.66 10.35
N THR A 463 16.58 -19.37 10.71
CA THR A 463 17.27 -18.93 11.92
C THR A 463 16.60 -19.46 13.19
N LEU A 464 15.27 -19.40 13.27
CA LEU A 464 14.52 -19.90 14.43
C LEU A 464 14.60 -21.42 14.57
N ALA A 465 14.66 -22.16 13.46
CA ALA A 465 14.79 -23.61 13.44
C ALA A 465 16.12 -24.11 14.02
N MET A 466 17.16 -23.29 14.01
CA MET A 466 18.49 -23.62 14.57
C MET A 466 18.56 -23.54 16.10
N HIS A 467 17.49 -23.08 16.78
CA HIS A 467 17.47 -22.86 18.22
C HIS A 467 18.66 -22.02 18.74
N PRO A 468 18.85 -20.80 18.23
CA PRO A 468 20.05 -20.02 18.51
C PRO A 468 20.16 -19.73 20.01
N PRO A 469 21.34 -19.90 20.64
CA PRO A 469 21.52 -19.75 22.08
C PRO A 469 21.07 -18.38 22.63
N VAL A 470 21.17 -17.33 21.81
CA VAL A 470 20.71 -15.98 22.15
C VAL A 470 19.22 -15.93 22.50
N LEU A 471 18.40 -16.87 22.00
CA LEU A 471 16.96 -16.91 22.26
C LEU A 471 16.55 -17.77 23.47
N ALA A 472 17.51 -18.42 24.14
CA ALA A 472 17.24 -19.42 25.18
C ALA A 472 16.60 -18.84 26.46
N SER A 473 16.87 -17.57 26.76
CA SER A 473 16.39 -16.87 27.96
C SER A 473 14.99 -16.26 27.82
N TYR A 474 14.43 -16.20 26.60
CA TYR A 474 13.11 -15.60 26.38
C TYR A 474 12.01 -16.63 26.61
N GLU A 475 10.99 -16.23 27.36
CA GLU A 475 9.80 -17.06 27.57
C GLU A 475 8.95 -17.12 26.30
N TRP A 476 8.80 -15.97 25.63
CA TRP A 476 7.93 -15.80 24.45
C TRP A 476 8.66 -15.07 23.33
N LEU A 477 8.32 -15.43 22.08
CA LEU A 477 8.86 -14.80 20.87
C LEU A 477 7.70 -14.30 20.02
N LEU A 478 7.82 -13.06 19.54
CA LEU A 478 7.06 -12.54 18.40
C LEU A 478 7.96 -12.69 17.16
N ARG A 479 7.74 -13.74 16.36
CA ARG A 479 8.32 -13.81 15.02
C ARG A 479 7.57 -12.83 14.14
N SER A 480 8.29 -11.89 13.52
CA SER A 480 7.73 -10.92 12.59
C SER A 480 8.65 -10.71 11.38
N ASP A 481 8.20 -9.90 10.44
CA ASP A 481 8.94 -9.45 9.25
C ASP A 481 9.45 -8.01 9.48
N LEU A 482 10.39 -7.56 8.64
CA LEU A 482 10.99 -6.21 8.79
C LEU A 482 10.00 -5.08 8.49
N ASP A 483 9.07 -5.30 7.57
CA ASP A 483 8.08 -4.34 7.06
C ASP A 483 6.88 -4.15 8.02
N THR A 484 7.15 -4.17 9.32
CA THR A 484 6.12 -4.18 10.36
C THR A 484 6.34 -3.09 11.41
N PHE A 485 5.29 -2.79 12.16
CA PHE A 485 5.33 -1.90 13.32
C PHE A 485 4.68 -2.58 14.52
N VAL A 486 5.17 -2.27 15.72
CA VAL A 486 4.49 -2.66 16.97
C VAL A 486 3.74 -1.46 17.56
N ALA A 487 2.47 -1.68 17.91
CA ALA A 487 1.63 -0.66 18.52
C ALA A 487 1.88 -0.58 20.04
N PRO A 488 1.61 0.56 20.69
CA PRO A 488 1.81 0.74 22.14
C PRO A 488 1.14 -0.34 23.00
N ARG A 489 -0.06 -0.80 22.63
CA ARG A 489 -0.77 -1.87 23.35
C ARG A 489 0.01 -3.18 23.43
N PHE A 490 0.95 -3.45 22.52
CA PHE A 490 1.80 -4.64 22.65
C PHE A 490 2.56 -4.67 23.98
N ALA A 491 2.87 -3.51 24.56
CA ALA A 491 3.60 -3.36 25.82
C ALA A 491 2.99 -4.13 27.00
N THR A 492 1.66 -4.21 27.05
CA THR A 492 0.90 -4.88 28.11
C THR A 492 0.16 -6.12 27.63
N TRP A 493 0.26 -6.45 26.33
CA TRP A 493 -0.48 -7.56 25.75
C TRP A 493 0.30 -8.88 25.77
N LYS A 494 -0.34 -9.91 26.35
CA LYS A 494 0.08 -11.30 26.31
C LYS A 494 -1.16 -12.18 26.17
N PRO A 495 -1.36 -12.88 25.05
CA PRO A 495 -2.50 -13.77 24.89
C PRO A 495 -2.32 -14.99 25.79
N SER A 496 -3.43 -15.64 26.16
CA SER A 496 -3.42 -16.87 26.96
C SER A 496 -2.92 -18.10 26.18
N GLN A 497 -2.82 -18.00 24.86
CA GLN A 497 -2.48 -19.08 23.94
C GLN A 497 -1.60 -18.58 22.79
N PHE A 498 -0.99 -19.52 22.07
CA PHE A 498 -0.22 -19.21 20.87
C PHE A 498 -1.13 -18.58 19.81
N SER A 499 -0.74 -17.39 19.38
CA SER A 499 -1.53 -16.56 18.47
C SER A 499 -0.82 -16.39 17.15
N VAL A 500 -1.57 -16.48 16.07
CA VAL A 500 -1.06 -16.31 14.71
C VAL A 500 -1.92 -15.28 13.99
N SER A 501 -1.29 -14.46 13.16
CA SER A 501 -2.01 -13.56 12.27
C SER A 501 -2.76 -14.30 11.15
N ARG A 502 -3.57 -13.55 10.41
CA ARG A 502 -4.10 -13.95 9.11
C ARG A 502 -3.32 -13.16 8.04
N PRO A 503 -3.00 -13.74 6.87
CA PRO A 503 -2.36 -12.94 5.82
C PRO A 503 -3.34 -11.86 5.31
N ILE A 504 -2.80 -10.71 4.92
CA ILE A 504 -3.57 -9.62 4.30
C ILE A 504 -4.29 -10.15 3.04
N VAL A 505 -3.57 -10.87 2.17
CA VAL A 505 -4.15 -11.55 1.00
C VAL A 505 -4.27 -13.07 1.27
N PRO A 506 -5.49 -13.64 1.30
CA PRO A 506 -5.67 -15.07 1.52
C PRO A 506 -5.20 -15.93 0.34
N TYR A 507 -4.32 -16.91 0.60
CA TYR A 507 -3.79 -17.79 -0.45
C TYR A 507 -4.45 -19.18 -0.51
N CYS A 508 -5.07 -19.65 0.57
CA CYS A 508 -5.74 -20.96 0.68
C CYS A 508 -7.27 -20.77 0.58
N VAL A 509 -7.77 -20.44 -0.61
CA VAL A 509 -9.21 -20.19 -0.85
C VAL A 509 -9.86 -21.35 -1.63
N PRO A 510 -11.18 -21.61 -1.47
CA PRO A 510 -11.89 -22.62 -2.24
C PRO A 510 -11.79 -22.36 -3.74
N GLY A 511 -11.48 -23.38 -4.53
CA GLY A 511 -11.32 -23.27 -5.99
C GLY A 511 -9.87 -22.99 -6.44
N THR A 512 -8.95 -22.63 -5.54
CA THR A 512 -7.54 -22.49 -5.89
C THR A 512 -6.76 -23.79 -5.67
N PHE A 513 -5.77 -24.01 -6.55
CA PHE A 513 -4.89 -25.17 -6.46
C PHE A 513 -3.96 -25.12 -5.24
N THR A 514 -3.72 -23.95 -4.65
CA THR A 514 -2.81 -23.74 -3.50
C THR A 514 -3.15 -24.66 -2.33
N CYS A 515 -4.42 -24.65 -1.90
CA CYS A 515 -4.84 -25.33 -0.68
C CYS A 515 -4.79 -26.85 -0.85
N ALA A 516 -5.20 -27.33 -2.03
CA ALA A 516 -5.08 -28.74 -2.40
C ALA A 516 -3.62 -29.19 -2.49
N ASN A 517 -2.73 -28.34 -3.03
CA ASN A 517 -1.31 -28.61 -3.09
C ASN A 517 -0.66 -28.66 -1.69
N LEU A 518 -1.00 -27.76 -0.78
CA LEU A 518 -0.49 -27.80 0.60
C LEU A 518 -0.98 -29.04 1.36
N ALA A 519 -2.23 -29.44 1.16
CA ALA A 519 -2.76 -30.69 1.72
C ALA A 519 -2.04 -31.93 1.14
N ARG A 520 -1.76 -31.93 -0.16
CA ARG A 520 -0.96 -32.98 -0.82
C ARG A 520 0.46 -33.04 -0.25
N VAL A 521 1.14 -31.90 -0.14
CA VAL A 521 2.49 -31.81 0.44
C VAL A 521 2.51 -32.35 1.87
N ALA A 522 1.51 -32.00 2.69
CA ALA A 522 1.43 -32.53 4.04
C ALA A 522 1.24 -34.06 4.06
N SER A 523 0.42 -34.59 3.16
CA SER A 523 0.22 -36.04 2.99
C SER A 523 1.50 -36.75 2.53
N GLU A 524 2.21 -36.21 1.54
CA GLU A 524 3.49 -36.73 1.05
C GLU A 524 4.56 -36.79 2.15
N MET A 525 4.55 -35.82 3.06
CA MET A 525 5.45 -35.77 4.22
C MET A 525 5.02 -36.66 5.39
N GLY A 526 3.89 -37.37 5.28
CA GLY A 526 3.37 -38.28 6.31
C GLY A 526 2.80 -37.57 7.54
N PHE A 527 2.41 -36.30 7.42
CA PHE A 527 1.79 -35.56 8.51
C PHE A 527 0.39 -36.10 8.83
N GLN A 528 0.10 -36.25 10.12
CA GLN A 528 -1.14 -36.89 10.60
C GLN A 528 -2.31 -35.92 10.71
N VAL A 529 -2.05 -34.62 10.88
CA VAL A 529 -3.11 -33.61 11.00
C VAL A 529 -3.48 -33.11 9.60
N PRO A 530 -4.75 -33.20 9.17
CA PRO A 530 -5.18 -32.64 7.89
C PRO A 530 -4.98 -31.12 7.85
N VAL A 531 -4.45 -30.63 6.72
CA VAL A 531 -4.34 -29.19 6.45
C VAL A 531 -5.73 -28.60 6.26
N LYS A 532 -6.16 -27.77 7.21
CA LYS A 532 -7.38 -26.97 7.18
C LYS A 532 -7.25 -25.83 6.17
N ARG A 533 -8.39 -25.38 5.66
CA ARG A 533 -8.49 -24.32 4.63
C ARG A 533 -8.35 -22.89 5.18
N GLN A 534 -7.83 -22.72 6.39
CA GLN A 534 -7.73 -21.42 7.05
C GLN A 534 -6.32 -20.86 6.82
N SER A 535 -6.19 -19.76 6.07
CA SER A 535 -4.89 -19.15 5.79
C SER A 535 -4.26 -18.60 7.08
N TYR A 536 -3.02 -18.98 7.36
CA TYR A 536 -2.22 -18.45 8.47
C TYR A 536 -1.22 -17.44 7.95
N GLY A 537 -1.04 -16.35 8.68
CA GLY A 537 -0.12 -15.28 8.32
C GLY A 537 1.33 -15.57 8.74
N SER A 538 2.19 -14.61 8.46
CA SER A 538 3.62 -14.67 8.74
C SER A 538 3.95 -14.42 10.22
N THR A 539 3.16 -13.64 10.95
CA THR A 539 3.47 -13.23 12.32
C THR A 539 2.96 -14.24 13.35
N TRP A 540 3.88 -14.76 14.17
CA TRP A 540 3.60 -15.78 15.19
C TRP A 540 4.00 -15.26 16.56
N TYR A 541 3.10 -15.35 17.55
CA TYR A 541 3.38 -14.95 18.93
C TYR A 541 3.04 -16.05 19.91
N GLY A 542 4.04 -16.52 20.66
CA GLY A 542 3.84 -17.61 21.60
C GLY A 542 5.08 -18.00 22.38
N PRO A 543 5.00 -19.09 23.16
CA PRO A 543 6.14 -19.63 23.90
C PRO A 543 7.33 -19.92 22.98
N SER A 544 8.53 -19.49 23.40
CA SER A 544 9.76 -19.50 22.60
C SER A 544 10.07 -20.89 22.02
N LYS A 545 9.96 -21.95 22.84
CA LYS A 545 10.16 -23.33 22.42
C LYS A 545 9.19 -23.76 21.32
N MET A 546 7.93 -23.32 21.39
CA MET A 546 6.91 -23.70 20.42
C MET A 546 7.11 -22.96 19.10
N VAL A 547 7.42 -21.65 19.14
CA VAL A 547 7.77 -20.86 17.93
C VAL A 547 8.93 -21.51 17.18
N GLN A 548 10.00 -21.88 17.88
CA GLN A 548 11.18 -22.52 17.27
C GLN A 548 10.86 -23.95 16.76
N THR A 549 10.05 -24.72 17.49
CA THR A 549 9.61 -26.06 17.04
C THR A 549 8.79 -25.96 15.75
N CYS A 550 7.86 -25.00 15.68
CA CYS A 550 7.08 -24.74 14.47
C CYS A 550 7.96 -24.28 13.30
N ALA A 551 8.96 -23.43 13.56
CA ALA A 551 9.92 -23.01 12.54
C ALA A 551 10.72 -24.21 11.99
N LYS A 552 11.12 -25.15 12.85
CA LYS A 552 11.79 -26.40 12.44
C LYS A 552 10.91 -27.28 11.57
N VAL A 553 9.62 -27.40 11.89
CA VAL A 553 8.66 -28.12 11.02
C VAL A 553 8.50 -27.40 9.69
N ALA A 554 8.42 -26.05 9.69
CA ALA A 554 8.32 -25.27 8.47
C ALA A 554 9.55 -25.47 7.56
N MET A 555 10.76 -25.48 8.12
CA MET A 555 11.97 -25.76 7.33
C MET A 555 11.93 -27.14 6.68
N ARG A 556 11.44 -28.18 7.36
CA ARG A 556 11.25 -29.50 6.73
C ARG A 556 10.30 -29.44 5.53
N VAL A 557 9.27 -28.60 5.59
CA VAL A 557 8.33 -28.41 4.47
C VAL A 557 9.01 -27.66 3.33
N ILE A 558 9.79 -26.60 3.63
CA ILE A 558 10.57 -25.86 2.63
C ILE A 558 11.56 -26.80 1.93
N ASP A 559 12.29 -27.62 2.67
CA ASP A 559 13.23 -28.59 2.11
C ASP A 559 12.55 -29.59 1.19
N HIS A 560 11.37 -30.10 1.58
CA HIS A 560 10.57 -30.99 0.73
C HIS A 560 10.13 -30.29 -0.56
N LEU A 561 9.60 -29.07 -0.46
CA LEU A 561 9.16 -28.28 -1.61
C LEU A 561 10.30 -27.94 -2.58
N ILE A 562 11.52 -27.71 -2.07
CA ILE A 562 12.71 -27.47 -2.88
C ILE A 562 13.20 -28.77 -3.54
N ASN A 563 13.28 -29.87 -2.78
CA ASN A 563 13.90 -31.14 -3.24
C ASN A 563 13.04 -31.94 -4.22
N VAL A 564 11.71 -31.88 -4.11
CA VAL A 564 10.81 -32.57 -5.06
C VAL A 564 10.88 -31.92 -6.45
N GLY A 565 11.49 -30.73 -6.55
CA GLY A 565 11.40 -29.83 -7.69
C GLY A 565 9.96 -29.37 -7.81
N SER A 566 9.66 -28.09 -7.60
CA SER A 566 8.30 -27.54 -7.72
C SER A 566 7.56 -28.22 -8.87
N PRO A 567 6.60 -29.14 -8.61
CA PRO A 567 6.01 -29.94 -9.68
C PRO A 567 5.30 -28.97 -10.59
N SER A 568 5.87 -28.75 -11.78
CA SER A 568 5.46 -27.76 -12.79
C SER A 568 4.35 -26.82 -12.32
N LEU A 569 4.70 -25.81 -11.53
CA LEU A 569 3.84 -24.64 -11.29
C LEU A 569 3.86 -23.69 -12.50
N ASP A 570 4.45 -24.17 -13.61
CA ASP A 570 4.82 -23.43 -14.82
C ASP A 570 4.18 -24.03 -16.09
N ASN A 571 3.26 -24.99 -15.97
CA ASN A 571 2.53 -25.52 -17.12
C ASN A 571 1.11 -24.96 -17.16
N ARG A 572 0.94 -23.95 -18.03
CA ARG A 572 -0.29 -23.49 -18.70
C ARG A 572 -1.61 -23.86 -18.01
N GLN A 573 -2.29 -22.82 -17.49
CA GLN A 573 -3.61 -22.80 -16.83
C GLN A 573 -3.55 -22.88 -15.29
N GLY A 574 -3.65 -21.72 -14.64
CA GLY A 574 -3.87 -21.56 -13.20
C GLY A 574 -2.67 -20.97 -12.47
N HIS A 575 -2.63 -19.64 -12.39
CA HIS A 575 -1.60 -18.88 -11.67
C HIS A 575 -1.56 -19.27 -10.18
N LEU A 576 -0.51 -20.00 -9.80
CA LEU A 576 0.05 -19.97 -8.46
C LEU A 576 1.27 -19.05 -8.56
N ASP A 577 1.26 -17.91 -7.86
CA ASP A 577 2.45 -17.06 -7.63
C ASP A 577 3.45 -17.81 -6.75
N ALA A 578 4.03 -18.87 -7.29
CA ALA A 578 5.12 -19.64 -6.71
C ALA A 578 6.45 -18.89 -6.89
N GLN A 579 6.46 -17.61 -6.57
CA GLN A 579 7.71 -16.90 -6.31
C GLN A 579 8.34 -17.52 -5.05
N ARG A 580 9.66 -17.78 -5.06
CA ARG A 580 10.40 -18.29 -3.88
C ARG A 580 10.10 -17.50 -2.59
N THR A 581 9.68 -16.24 -2.72
CA THR A 581 9.29 -15.32 -1.66
C THR A 581 8.12 -15.80 -0.79
N ASN A 582 7.19 -16.60 -1.32
CA ASN A 582 6.01 -17.08 -0.59
C ASN A 582 6.22 -18.43 0.14
N LEU A 583 7.36 -19.09 -0.07
CA LEU A 583 7.66 -20.39 0.54
C LEU A 583 7.60 -20.38 2.08
N PRO A 584 8.14 -19.38 2.80
CA PRO A 584 8.02 -19.31 4.26
C PRO A 584 6.57 -19.23 4.75
N LEU A 585 5.70 -18.54 4.01
CA LEU A 585 4.28 -18.39 4.35
C LEU A 585 3.54 -19.72 4.20
N TYR A 586 3.74 -20.41 3.08
CA TYR A 586 3.13 -21.71 2.79
C TYR A 586 3.64 -22.82 3.71
N ALA A 587 4.95 -22.87 3.94
CA ALA A 587 5.53 -23.82 4.89
C ALA A 587 5.04 -23.57 6.31
N GLY A 588 4.92 -22.29 6.69
CA GLY A 588 4.29 -21.87 7.94
C GLY A 588 2.86 -22.38 8.10
N HIS A 589 2.05 -22.26 7.06
CA HIS A 589 0.67 -22.75 7.04
C HIS A 589 0.56 -24.23 7.40
N VAL A 590 1.39 -25.07 6.78
CA VAL A 590 1.41 -26.50 7.06
C VAL A 590 1.96 -26.74 8.47
N ALA A 591 3.10 -26.14 8.79
CA ALA A 591 3.82 -26.38 10.04
C ALA A 591 3.00 -26.05 11.28
N LEU A 592 2.32 -24.90 11.30
CA LEU A 592 1.51 -24.45 12.43
C LEU A 592 0.44 -25.45 12.83
N GLN A 593 -0.13 -26.15 11.85
CA GLN A 593 -1.17 -27.17 12.07
C GLN A 593 -0.61 -28.50 12.58
N GLN A 594 0.69 -28.73 12.40
CA GLN A 594 1.36 -29.95 12.86
C GLN A 594 2.05 -29.77 14.22
N CYS A 595 2.67 -28.60 14.44
CA CYS A 595 3.44 -28.33 15.65
C CYS A 595 2.57 -27.83 16.82
N THR A 596 1.34 -27.37 16.55
CA THR A 596 0.39 -26.98 17.58
C THR A 596 -0.72 -28.02 17.67
N THR A 597 -1.01 -28.50 18.88
CA THR A 597 -2.19 -29.35 19.11
C THR A 597 -3.44 -28.46 19.08
N LEU A 598 -4.45 -28.77 18.26
CA LEU A 598 -5.79 -28.18 18.48
C LEU A 598 -6.24 -28.57 19.90
N PRO A 599 -6.62 -27.61 20.77
CA PRO A 599 -7.18 -26.29 20.45
C PRO A 599 -6.24 -25.08 20.73
N VAL A 600 -4.91 -25.24 20.67
CA VAL A 600 -3.92 -24.27 21.19
C VAL A 600 -3.60 -23.09 20.23
N GLN A 601 -4.13 -23.08 19.01
CA GLN A 601 -3.90 -22.00 18.04
C GLN A 601 -5.14 -21.11 17.90
N ARG A 602 -5.02 -19.83 18.29
CA ARG A 602 -6.04 -18.81 18.03
C ARG A 602 -5.54 -17.86 16.95
N GLN A 603 -6.24 -17.80 15.83
CA GLN A 603 -6.03 -16.71 14.87
C GLN A 603 -6.47 -15.39 15.52
N ARG A 604 -5.63 -14.36 15.42
CA ARG A 604 -5.86 -13.04 16.00
C ARG A 604 -5.70 -11.92 14.96
N PRO A 605 -6.46 -11.96 13.85
CA PRO A 605 -6.42 -10.89 12.84
C PRO A 605 -6.80 -9.53 13.44
N ASP A 606 -7.64 -9.54 14.49
CA ASP A 606 -8.06 -8.35 15.23
C ASP A 606 -6.90 -7.52 15.80
N VAL A 607 -5.74 -8.14 16.07
CA VAL A 607 -4.61 -7.46 16.72
C VAL A 607 -3.23 -7.71 16.09
N LEU A 608 -3.06 -8.79 15.30
CA LEU A 608 -1.79 -9.17 14.67
C LEU A 608 -1.82 -9.02 13.14
N GLU A 609 -0.84 -8.30 12.59
CA GLU A 609 -0.74 -7.97 11.14
C GLU A 609 -1.94 -7.15 10.64
N VAL A 610 -2.43 -6.23 11.47
CA VAL A 610 -3.41 -5.23 11.01
C VAL A 610 -2.75 -4.37 9.93
N SER A 611 -3.46 -4.11 8.83
CA SER A 611 -2.89 -3.32 7.73
C SER A 611 -2.51 -1.91 8.18
N THR A 612 -1.37 -1.40 7.72
CA THR A 612 -0.98 0.02 7.92
C THR A 612 -1.90 1.01 7.21
N SER A 613 -2.82 0.56 6.34
CA SER A 613 -3.88 1.41 5.79
C SER A 613 -5.08 1.55 6.73
N SER A 614 -5.16 0.73 7.79
CA SER A 614 -6.33 0.68 8.65
C SER A 614 -6.58 2.02 9.34
N SER A 615 -7.84 2.43 9.37
CA SER A 615 -8.27 3.61 10.11
C SER A 615 -8.67 3.30 11.55
N ARG A 616 -8.47 2.06 12.02
CA ARG A 616 -8.82 1.63 13.38
C ARG A 616 -7.96 2.35 14.45
N PRO A 617 -8.49 2.53 15.67
CA PRO A 617 -7.72 3.06 16.80
C PRO A 617 -6.51 2.19 17.10
N LEU A 618 -5.35 2.82 17.29
CA LEU A 618 -4.06 2.17 17.52
C LEU A 618 -4.06 1.31 18.79
N ASP A 619 -4.86 1.69 19.80
CA ASP A 619 -5.05 0.90 21.02
C ASP A 619 -5.92 -0.36 20.81
N SER A 620 -6.53 -0.55 19.63
CA SER A 620 -7.30 -1.74 19.32
C SER A 620 -6.44 -2.91 18.82
N MET A 621 -5.16 -2.69 18.52
CA MET A 621 -4.24 -3.66 17.91
C MET A 621 -2.87 -3.68 18.57
N VAL A 622 -2.02 -4.65 18.22
CA VAL A 622 -0.66 -4.75 18.80
C VAL A 622 0.44 -4.77 17.75
N HIS A 623 0.12 -5.13 16.51
CA HIS A 623 1.08 -5.32 15.45
C HIS A 623 0.48 -4.96 14.10
N LEU A 624 1.19 -4.10 13.37
CA LEU A 624 0.83 -3.60 12.06
C LEU A 624 1.77 -4.15 11.00
N LYS A 625 1.26 -4.44 9.80
CA LYS A 625 2.08 -4.86 8.65
C LYS A 625 1.83 -3.94 7.46
N ALA A 626 2.90 -3.48 6.82
CA ALA A 626 2.78 -2.71 5.60
C ALA A 626 2.21 -3.61 4.48
N GLY A 627 1.12 -3.19 3.85
CA GLY A 627 0.61 -3.85 2.66
C GLY A 627 1.57 -3.66 1.48
N THR A 628 1.65 -4.65 0.60
CA THR A 628 2.13 -4.45 -0.77
C THR A 628 0.93 -3.98 -1.59
N ASP A 629 0.93 -2.74 -2.07
CA ASP A 629 -0.05 -2.37 -3.10
C ASP A 629 0.22 -3.18 -4.39
N GLU A 630 -0.75 -3.19 -5.33
CA GLU A 630 -0.64 -3.85 -6.65
C GLU A 630 0.56 -3.37 -7.50
N HIS A 631 1.33 -2.41 -7.00
CA HIS A 631 2.51 -1.83 -7.63
C HIS A 631 3.81 -2.08 -6.84
N GLY A 632 3.78 -2.84 -5.75
CA GLY A 632 4.96 -3.22 -4.97
C GLY A 632 5.61 -2.06 -4.20
N LEU A 633 4.88 -0.97 -3.94
CA LEU A 633 5.33 0.16 -3.15
C LEU A 633 5.08 -0.13 -1.66
N SER A 634 6.16 -0.29 -0.88
CA SER A 634 6.05 -0.35 0.59
C SER A 634 5.77 1.06 1.14
N LEU A 635 5.03 1.15 2.26
CA LEU A 635 4.77 2.42 2.99
C LEU A 635 6.06 3.24 3.23
N PHE A 636 7.21 2.55 3.33
CA PHE A 636 8.53 3.13 3.53
C PHE A 636 9.17 3.72 2.25
N HIS A 637 8.62 3.42 1.07
CA HIS A 637 9.06 3.91 -0.24
C HIS A 637 8.17 5.04 -0.78
N ALA A 638 7.10 5.43 -0.07
CA ALA A 638 6.19 6.47 -0.50
C ALA A 638 6.80 7.86 -0.33
N ALA A 639 7.27 8.46 -1.44
CA ALA A 639 7.68 9.86 -1.56
C ALA A 639 6.55 10.90 -1.28
N LYS A 640 5.38 10.47 -0.81
CA LYS A 640 4.15 11.27 -0.61
C LYS A 640 3.88 11.69 0.83
N LEU A 641 4.67 11.25 1.81
CA LEU A 641 4.46 11.62 3.22
C LEU A 641 4.94 13.07 3.46
N HIS A 642 4.05 14.05 3.25
CA HIS A 642 4.26 15.43 3.67
C HIS A 642 3.80 15.62 5.13
N GLY A 643 4.47 16.53 5.85
CA GLY A 643 4.52 16.63 7.32
C GLY A 643 3.26 17.05 8.08
N ASP A 644 2.07 16.71 7.59
CA ASP A 644 0.82 16.79 8.34
C ASP A 644 0.24 15.37 8.44
N VAL A 645 0.87 14.56 9.28
CA VAL A 645 0.42 13.18 9.52
C VAL A 645 -0.63 13.26 10.63
N GLY A 646 -1.85 12.83 10.34
CA GLY A 646 -3.07 13.04 11.15
C GLY A 646 -3.03 12.57 12.60
N ASP A 647 -4.12 11.98 13.09
CA ASP A 647 -4.20 11.57 14.50
C ASP A 647 -3.38 10.29 14.73
N THR A 648 -2.23 10.41 15.40
CA THR A 648 -1.38 9.25 15.74
C THR A 648 -2.03 8.22 16.66
N ALA A 649 -3.24 8.49 17.19
CA ALA A 649 -4.08 7.48 17.81
C ALA A 649 -4.75 6.53 16.79
N ILE A 650 -4.60 6.77 15.48
CA ILE A 650 -5.09 5.95 14.38
C ILE A 650 -3.94 5.19 13.73
N ALA A 651 -4.17 3.92 13.38
CA ALA A 651 -3.17 3.01 12.84
C ALA A 651 -2.40 3.56 11.61
N LYS A 652 -3.12 4.02 10.58
CA LYS A 652 -2.48 4.55 9.37
C LYS A 652 -1.64 5.80 9.59
N ASP A 653 -2.13 6.72 10.43
CA ASP A 653 -1.43 7.97 10.72
C ASP A 653 -0.21 7.71 11.60
N PHE A 654 -0.32 6.80 12.56
CA PHE A 654 0.83 6.30 13.31
C PHE A 654 1.88 5.68 12.38
N ALA A 655 1.50 4.70 11.55
CA ALA A 655 2.44 4.02 10.66
C ALA A 655 3.10 4.99 9.67
N ALA A 656 2.31 5.89 9.06
CA ALA A 656 2.77 6.94 8.17
C ALA A 656 3.78 7.87 8.86
N LYS A 657 3.53 8.28 10.10
CA LYS A 657 4.43 9.15 10.86
C LYS A 657 5.74 8.45 11.16
N ILE A 658 5.66 7.20 11.65
CA ILE A 658 6.86 6.43 11.99
C ILE A 658 7.68 6.14 10.73
N ALA A 659 7.04 5.78 9.61
CA ALA A 659 7.70 5.58 8.32
C ALA A 659 8.38 6.87 7.83
N TRP A 660 7.70 8.01 7.93
CA TRP A 660 8.27 9.31 7.55
C TRP A 660 9.46 9.72 8.41
N GLU A 661 9.37 9.54 9.73
CA GLU A 661 10.48 9.81 10.65
C GLU A 661 11.64 8.85 10.39
N ALA A 662 11.36 7.57 10.16
CA ALA A 662 12.36 6.57 9.78
C ALA A 662 13.07 6.92 8.46
N ALA A 663 12.33 7.44 7.47
CA ALA A 663 12.86 7.90 6.19
C ALA A 663 13.62 9.23 6.29
N LYS A 664 13.32 10.07 7.28
CA LYS A 664 14.11 11.27 7.59
C LYS A 664 15.45 10.93 8.20
N ASP A 665 15.51 9.91 9.05
CA ASP A 665 16.78 9.45 9.65
C ASP A 665 17.70 8.77 8.60
N VAL A 666 17.26 8.67 7.34
CA VAL A 666 18.09 8.32 6.15
C VAL A 666 18.86 9.53 5.62
N THR A 667 18.48 10.77 5.94
CA THR A 667 19.37 11.91 5.67
C THR A 667 20.55 11.82 6.62
N ASP A 668 21.59 11.18 6.12
CA ASP A 668 22.93 11.12 6.69
C ASP A 668 23.27 12.42 7.43
N ASP A 669 23.71 12.32 8.70
CA ASP A 669 24.22 13.45 9.48
C ASP A 669 25.26 14.28 8.69
N SER A 670 25.93 13.70 7.69
CA SER A 670 26.82 14.40 6.75
C SER A 670 26.15 15.52 5.93
N ILE A 671 24.83 15.50 5.76
CA ILE A 671 24.05 16.57 5.09
C ILE A 671 23.89 17.80 6.00
N GLN A 672 24.07 17.66 7.32
CA GLN A 672 24.02 18.78 8.27
C GLN A 672 25.40 19.27 8.74
N ARG A 673 26.47 18.49 8.55
CA ARG A 673 27.79 18.81 9.12
C ARG A 673 28.58 19.90 8.39
N ALA A 674 28.33 20.17 7.10
CA ALA A 674 29.05 21.25 6.40
C ALA A 674 28.75 22.65 6.97
N VAL A 675 27.69 22.79 7.77
CA VAL A 675 27.29 24.07 8.37
C VAL A 675 28.28 24.52 9.46
N HIS A 676 29.12 23.62 9.99
CA HIS A 676 29.99 23.90 11.13
C HIS A 676 31.50 23.84 10.83
N GLU A 677 31.90 23.42 9.63
CA GLU A 677 33.31 23.33 9.20
C GLU A 677 33.58 24.28 8.04
N SER A 678 34.58 25.16 8.17
CA SER A 678 35.04 26.00 7.06
C SER A 678 35.91 25.17 6.11
N PHE A 679 35.48 24.96 4.87
CA PHE A 679 36.30 24.34 3.82
C PHE A 679 35.93 24.88 2.43
N VAL A 680 36.88 24.82 1.50
CA VAL A 680 36.71 25.25 0.11
C VAL A 680 36.71 24.01 -0.79
N ARG A 681 35.74 23.92 -1.72
CA ARG A 681 35.60 22.78 -2.64
C ARG A 681 35.41 23.22 -4.07
N ALA A 682 35.79 22.35 -5.01
CA ALA A 682 35.53 22.54 -6.43
C ALA A 682 34.88 21.30 -7.05
N ALA A 683 33.95 21.53 -7.99
CA ALA A 683 33.57 20.52 -8.96
C ALA A 683 34.46 20.68 -10.21
N VAL A 684 35.09 19.59 -10.64
CA VAL A 684 36.00 19.55 -11.79
C VAL A 684 35.38 18.65 -12.85
N VAL A 685 35.17 19.23 -14.03
CA VAL A 685 34.61 18.55 -15.21
C VAL A 685 35.53 18.77 -16.41
N TYR A 686 35.61 17.78 -17.29
CA TYR A 686 36.26 17.94 -18.59
C TYR A 686 35.24 18.32 -19.66
N LEU A 687 35.47 19.44 -20.34
CA LEU A 687 34.66 19.87 -21.48
C LEU A 687 35.46 19.63 -22.77
N PRO A 688 35.08 18.65 -23.62
CA PRO A 688 35.73 18.46 -24.90
C PRO A 688 35.40 19.65 -25.83
N GLY A 689 36.41 20.40 -26.26
CA GLY A 689 36.25 21.55 -27.15
C GLY A 689 37.24 21.57 -28.30
N ASP A 690 36.71 21.82 -29.51
CA ASP A 690 37.37 22.54 -30.61
C ASP A 690 36.64 23.87 -30.91
N ASN A 691 35.61 24.23 -30.13
CA ASN A 691 34.80 25.41 -30.37
C ASN A 691 35.38 26.66 -29.71
N THR A 692 36.03 27.50 -30.52
CA THR A 692 36.45 28.89 -30.19
C THR A 692 35.31 29.82 -29.75
N LYS A 693 34.05 29.36 -29.79
CA LYS A 693 32.84 30.13 -29.45
C LYS A 693 32.40 30.08 -27.98
N PHE A 694 32.98 29.20 -27.16
CA PHE A 694 32.58 29.02 -25.76
C PHE A 694 33.79 29.09 -24.82
N GLN A 695 34.13 30.29 -24.34
CA GLN A 695 35.09 30.48 -23.25
C GLN A 695 34.34 30.85 -21.97
N PRO A 696 33.97 29.87 -21.12
CA PRO A 696 33.40 30.18 -19.82
C PRO A 696 34.44 30.90 -18.94
N LYS A 697 34.01 31.83 -18.08
CA LYS A 697 34.88 32.50 -17.10
C LYS A 697 35.63 31.53 -16.16
N CYS A 698 35.17 30.28 -16.09
CA CYS A 698 35.74 29.20 -15.27
C CYS A 698 36.68 28.26 -16.07
N SER A 699 37.11 28.65 -17.28
CA SER A 699 37.98 27.82 -18.11
C SER A 699 39.43 27.86 -17.63
N VAL A 700 40.04 26.69 -17.45
CA VAL A 700 41.48 26.54 -17.19
C VAL A 700 42.20 26.40 -18.54
N THR A 701 43.03 27.38 -18.88
CA THR A 701 43.81 27.36 -20.13
C THR A 701 45.05 26.49 -20.01
N GLY A 702 45.56 25.98 -21.14
CA GLY A 702 46.83 25.22 -21.18
C GLY A 702 46.73 23.72 -20.89
N TYR A 703 45.52 23.14 -20.81
CA TYR A 703 45.36 21.68 -20.73
C TYR A 703 45.71 21.02 -22.06
N LYS A 704 46.59 20.01 -22.02
CA LYS A 704 46.94 19.19 -23.18
C LYS A 704 46.12 17.89 -23.17
N LYS A 705 45.34 17.66 -24.24
CA LYS A 705 44.56 16.43 -24.43
C LYS A 705 45.48 15.21 -24.37
N VAL A 706 45.06 14.16 -23.66
CA VAL A 706 45.78 12.87 -23.59
C VAL A 706 45.61 12.08 -24.88
N LYS A 707 44.44 12.22 -25.52
CA LYS A 707 44.14 11.58 -26.80
C LYS A 707 45.24 11.89 -27.83
N SER A 708 45.81 10.84 -28.42
CA SER A 708 46.84 10.91 -29.46
C SER A 708 46.69 9.76 -30.44
N SER A 709 47.50 9.73 -31.52
CA SER A 709 47.46 8.62 -32.49
C SER A 709 47.85 7.27 -31.89
N SER A 710 48.66 7.26 -30.83
CA SER A 710 49.07 6.04 -30.12
C SER A 710 48.19 5.71 -28.91
N PHE A 711 47.27 6.61 -28.54
CA PHE A 711 46.36 6.45 -27.40
C PHE A 711 44.99 7.04 -27.77
N ASP A 712 44.20 6.25 -28.48
CA ASP A 712 42.90 6.65 -29.05
C ASP A 712 41.74 6.41 -28.07
N TYR A 713 41.87 6.91 -26.84
CA TYR A 713 40.80 6.87 -25.83
C TYR A 713 40.52 8.25 -25.26
N GLY A 714 39.63 9.00 -25.92
CA GLY A 714 39.33 10.40 -25.58
C GLY A 714 38.63 10.60 -24.23
N PHE A 715 37.94 9.59 -23.70
CA PHE A 715 37.31 9.69 -22.38
C PHE A 715 38.33 9.74 -21.24
N ALA A 716 39.59 9.33 -21.46
CA ALA A 716 40.66 9.44 -20.47
C ALA A 716 40.87 10.88 -19.98
N ASP A 717 40.62 11.87 -20.83
CA ASP A 717 40.73 13.28 -20.46
C ASP A 717 39.83 13.64 -19.26
N SER A 718 38.68 12.98 -19.12
CA SER A 718 37.75 13.17 -18.00
C SER A 718 38.29 12.72 -16.64
N ILE A 719 39.31 11.85 -16.63
CA ILE A 719 40.04 11.44 -15.43
C ILE A 719 41.33 12.25 -15.29
N ASN A 720 42.00 12.51 -16.41
CA ASN A 720 43.29 13.21 -16.41
C ASN A 720 43.19 14.66 -15.89
N VAL A 721 42.05 15.33 -16.05
CA VAL A 721 41.82 16.66 -15.47
C VAL A 721 41.97 16.72 -13.95
N VAL A 722 41.75 15.62 -13.24
CA VAL A 722 42.06 15.52 -11.80
C VAL A 722 43.38 14.82 -11.51
N ALA A 723 43.95 14.08 -12.46
CA ALA A 723 45.29 13.48 -12.30
C ALA A 723 46.41 14.53 -12.32
N ILE A 724 46.23 15.62 -13.07
CA ILE A 724 47.23 16.70 -13.17
C ILE A 724 47.07 17.66 -11.99
N ALA A 725 48.17 17.89 -11.27
CA ALA A 725 48.25 18.97 -10.30
C ALA A 725 48.27 20.32 -11.04
N ASN A 726 47.12 20.99 -11.11
CA ASN A 726 46.98 22.30 -11.74
C ASN A 726 46.86 23.41 -10.68
N GLU A 727 47.46 24.58 -10.92
CA GLU A 727 47.34 25.77 -10.05
C GLU A 727 45.88 26.09 -9.71
N ALA A 728 44.97 25.93 -10.67
CA ALA A 728 43.53 26.18 -10.49
C ALA A 728 42.92 25.33 -9.38
N THR A 729 43.46 24.14 -9.11
CA THR A 729 42.93 23.23 -8.09
C THR A 729 43.55 23.43 -6.70
N LYS A 730 44.69 24.13 -6.59
CA LYS A 730 45.43 24.28 -5.32
C LYS A 730 44.64 24.91 -4.18
N PRO A 731 43.77 25.92 -4.39
CA PRO A 731 43.05 26.58 -3.31
C PRO A 731 41.97 25.73 -2.64
N TYR A 732 41.61 24.57 -3.22
CA TYR A 732 40.51 23.76 -2.73
C TYR A 732 41.01 22.66 -1.78
N ASP A 733 40.29 22.47 -0.68
CA ASP A 733 40.49 21.38 0.27
C ASP A 733 39.95 20.06 -0.30
N TRP A 734 38.82 20.15 -1.02
CA TRP A 734 38.08 19.01 -1.57
C TRP A 734 37.77 19.19 -3.05
N ILE A 735 37.81 18.09 -3.78
CA ILE A 735 37.47 18.05 -5.21
C ILE A 735 36.39 17.01 -5.44
N LEU A 736 35.35 17.41 -6.16
CA LEU A 736 34.42 16.52 -6.81
C LEU A 736 34.80 16.39 -8.29
N ARG A 737 35.26 15.23 -8.72
CA ARG A 737 35.32 14.88 -10.14
C ARG A 737 33.93 14.41 -10.56
N THR A 738 33.35 15.00 -11.60
CA THR A 738 32.05 14.58 -12.14
C THR A 738 32.00 14.74 -13.66
N ASP A 739 30.97 14.17 -14.29
CA ASP A 739 30.69 14.25 -15.71
C ASP A 739 29.75 15.41 -16.07
N ILE A 740 29.74 15.78 -17.34
CA ILE A 740 29.01 16.96 -17.86
C ILE A 740 27.50 16.74 -17.99
N ASP A 741 27.04 15.48 -17.88
CA ASP A 741 25.64 15.09 -17.94
C ASP A 741 25.07 14.80 -16.53
N THR A 742 25.45 15.64 -15.58
CA THR A 742 25.03 15.59 -14.17
C THR A 742 24.41 16.92 -13.73
N PHE A 743 23.66 16.90 -12.63
CA PHE A 743 23.11 18.09 -11.99
C PHE A 743 23.46 18.11 -10.50
N PHE A 744 23.78 19.29 -9.99
CA PHE A 744 23.83 19.55 -8.56
C PHE A 744 22.46 19.95 -8.05
N THR A 745 22.07 19.43 -6.89
CA THR A 745 20.87 19.86 -6.19
C THR A 745 21.23 20.79 -5.03
N PRO A 746 20.25 21.49 -4.42
CA PRO A 746 20.49 22.27 -3.21
C PRO A 746 21.12 21.48 -2.06
N ALA A 747 20.91 20.16 -1.99
CA ALA A 747 21.52 19.31 -0.96
C ALA A 747 23.05 19.29 -1.03
N PHE A 748 23.64 19.51 -2.22
CA PHE A 748 25.10 19.61 -2.34
C PHE A 748 25.64 20.76 -1.49
N ALA A 749 24.91 21.87 -1.35
CA ALA A 749 25.35 23.06 -0.63
C ALA A 749 25.68 22.77 0.85
N THR A 750 24.96 21.86 1.50
CA THR A 750 25.14 21.52 2.93
C THR A 750 25.82 20.18 3.16
N TRP A 751 26.10 19.43 2.10
CA TRP A 751 26.67 18.10 2.21
C TRP A 751 28.21 18.08 2.07
N LYS A 752 28.88 17.40 3.01
CA LYS A 752 30.30 17.04 2.94
C LYS A 752 30.49 15.61 3.47
N PRO A 753 31.02 14.67 2.67
CA PRO A 753 31.26 13.31 3.14
C PRO A 753 32.43 13.25 4.13
N LEU A 754 32.43 12.23 5.00
CA LEU A 754 33.46 12.01 6.02
C LEU A 754 34.75 11.40 5.46
N LYS A 755 34.65 10.73 4.31
CA LYS A 755 35.74 10.04 3.63
C LYS A 755 35.63 10.29 2.14
N PHE A 756 36.61 9.78 1.38
CA PHE A 756 36.49 9.69 -0.07
C PHE A 756 35.21 8.93 -0.42
N THR A 757 34.37 9.49 -1.29
CA THR A 757 33.06 8.91 -1.63
C THR A 757 32.90 8.83 -3.14
N VAL A 758 32.30 7.73 -3.60
CA VAL A 758 32.03 7.45 -5.02
C VAL A 758 30.55 7.12 -5.25
N GLY A 759 30.04 7.38 -6.44
CA GLY A 759 28.73 6.91 -6.90
C GLY A 759 28.82 5.71 -7.86
N SER A 760 27.69 5.28 -8.42
CA SER A 760 27.55 4.14 -9.35
C SER A 760 26.59 4.45 -10.48
N VAL A 761 27.09 4.42 -11.72
CA VAL A 761 26.30 4.63 -12.94
C VAL A 761 26.60 3.66 -14.06
N GLY A 762 27.59 2.79 -13.87
CA GLY A 762 28.10 1.93 -14.93
C GLY A 762 27.18 0.78 -15.24
N GLY A 763 26.82 0.02 -14.22
CA GLY A 763 26.28 -1.32 -14.44
C GLY A 763 27.22 -2.12 -15.32
N TYR A 764 28.49 -2.26 -14.92
CA TYR A 764 29.46 -3.14 -15.61
C TYR A 764 29.86 -4.37 -14.77
N CYS A 765 29.56 -4.38 -13.47
CA CYS A 765 29.85 -5.48 -12.56
C CYS A 765 28.60 -5.80 -11.73
N PHE A 766 28.08 -7.01 -11.89
CA PHE A 766 26.87 -7.54 -11.26
C PHE A 766 26.82 -9.07 -11.38
N ASP A 767 26.01 -9.70 -10.53
CA ASP A 767 25.86 -11.14 -10.45
C ASP A 767 25.54 -11.81 -11.80
N GLY A 768 26.27 -12.89 -12.10
CA GLY A 768 26.12 -13.66 -13.34
C GLY A 768 27.03 -13.24 -14.50
N TYR A 769 27.92 -12.26 -14.28
CA TYR A 769 28.87 -11.75 -15.26
C TYR A 769 30.32 -11.79 -14.73
N ASP A 770 31.29 -11.98 -15.62
CA ASP A 770 32.70 -12.25 -15.29
C ASP A 770 33.60 -10.99 -15.20
N THR A 771 33.01 -9.80 -15.34
CA THR A 771 33.74 -8.52 -15.34
C THR A 771 34.52 -8.30 -14.05
N CYS A 772 33.90 -8.52 -12.89
CA CYS A 772 34.53 -8.26 -11.59
C CYS A 772 35.61 -9.27 -11.26
N ASP A 773 35.42 -10.54 -11.63
CA ASP A 773 36.48 -11.56 -11.51
C ASP A 773 37.70 -11.18 -12.33
N ARG A 774 37.48 -10.70 -13.57
CA ARG A 774 38.55 -10.22 -14.44
C ARG A 774 39.26 -9.00 -13.86
N LEU A 775 38.52 -8.03 -13.34
CA LEU A 775 39.09 -6.86 -12.66
C LEU A 775 39.90 -7.27 -11.43
N ALA A 776 39.43 -8.21 -10.61
CA ALA A 776 40.18 -8.73 -9.46
C ALA A 776 41.48 -9.43 -9.89
N GLY A 777 41.44 -10.19 -10.99
CA GLY A 777 42.63 -10.78 -11.61
C GLY A 777 43.64 -9.73 -12.08
N ILE A 778 43.17 -8.67 -12.74
CA ILE A 778 44.01 -7.55 -13.19
C ILE A 778 44.60 -6.79 -11.99
N ALA A 779 43.81 -6.51 -10.95
CA ALA A 779 44.28 -5.87 -9.73
C ALA A 779 45.44 -6.66 -9.12
N THR A 780 45.28 -7.98 -9.01
CA THR A 780 46.31 -8.90 -8.50
C THR A 780 47.58 -8.86 -9.36
N LYS A 781 47.43 -8.92 -10.69
CA LYS A 781 48.55 -8.81 -11.66
C LYS A 781 49.31 -7.49 -11.52
N LEU A 782 48.60 -6.40 -11.25
CA LEU A 782 49.16 -5.06 -11.07
C LEU A 782 49.61 -4.77 -9.64
N LYS A 783 49.48 -5.73 -8.70
CA LYS A 783 49.76 -5.54 -7.26
C LYS A 783 48.95 -4.38 -6.65
N LEU A 784 47.72 -4.22 -7.12
CA LEU A 784 46.72 -3.31 -6.58
C LEU A 784 45.79 -4.06 -5.63
N GLN A 785 45.11 -3.32 -4.76
CA GLN A 785 44.05 -3.87 -3.93
C GLN A 785 42.84 -4.23 -4.77
N VAL A 786 42.28 -5.41 -4.51
CA VAL A 786 40.98 -5.83 -5.05
C VAL A 786 39.90 -4.96 -4.41
N SER A 787 38.96 -4.47 -5.21
CA SER A 787 37.89 -3.61 -4.70
C SER A 787 36.98 -4.37 -3.75
N PRO A 788 36.63 -3.80 -2.58
CA PRO A 788 35.66 -4.40 -1.66
C PRO A 788 34.20 -4.15 -2.09
N VAL A 789 33.97 -3.35 -3.14
CA VAL A 789 32.65 -3.02 -3.67
C VAL A 789 32.63 -3.14 -5.19
N GLU A 790 31.46 -3.45 -5.72
CA GLU A 790 31.22 -3.57 -7.15
C GLU A 790 30.89 -2.21 -7.79
N ASP A 791 31.01 -2.13 -9.12
CA ASP A 791 30.52 -1.02 -9.95
C ASP A 791 30.92 0.40 -9.47
N ILE A 792 32.21 0.64 -9.18
CA ILE A 792 32.68 2.00 -8.88
C ILE A 792 32.47 2.90 -10.11
N GLY A 793 31.70 3.98 -9.91
CA GLY A 793 31.34 4.96 -10.91
C GLY A 793 32.43 5.99 -11.21
N SER A 794 32.08 6.91 -12.11
CA SER A 794 32.98 7.95 -12.60
C SER A 794 33.01 9.18 -11.67
N THR A 795 32.03 9.38 -10.80
CA THR A 795 31.98 10.53 -9.87
C THR A 795 32.71 10.23 -8.57
N TRP A 796 33.69 11.08 -8.23
CA TRP A 796 34.52 10.92 -7.03
C TRP A 796 34.56 12.21 -6.23
N TYR A 797 34.27 12.15 -4.93
CA TYR A 797 34.32 13.30 -4.03
C TYR A 797 35.25 13.02 -2.86
N GLY A 798 36.32 13.81 -2.72
CA GLY A 798 37.31 13.53 -1.70
C GLY A 798 38.25 14.71 -1.41
N PRO A 799 39.15 14.55 -0.42
CA PRO A 799 40.25 15.48 -0.22
C PRO A 799 41.04 15.65 -1.51
N ARG A 800 41.38 16.89 -1.87
CA ARG A 800 42.03 17.23 -3.14
C ARG A 800 43.19 16.32 -3.48
N GLN A 801 44.11 16.13 -2.54
CA GLN A 801 45.33 15.35 -2.76
C GLN A 801 45.00 13.88 -3.08
N MET A 802 44.03 13.31 -2.38
CA MET A 802 43.60 11.93 -2.59
C MET A 802 42.93 11.76 -3.95
N VAL A 803 42.03 12.68 -4.35
CA VAL A 803 41.42 12.68 -5.70
C VAL A 803 42.50 12.77 -6.78
N GLN A 804 43.52 13.60 -6.59
CA GLN A 804 44.63 13.72 -7.53
C GLN A 804 45.48 12.44 -7.62
N ASP A 805 45.77 11.81 -6.49
CA ASP A 805 46.58 10.58 -6.47
C ASP A 805 45.81 9.39 -7.03
N CYS A 806 44.50 9.30 -6.76
CA CYS A 806 43.60 8.32 -7.39
C CYS A 806 43.48 8.58 -8.91
N GLY A 807 43.41 9.85 -9.34
CA GLY A 807 43.43 10.22 -10.76
C GLY A 807 44.71 9.79 -11.46
N LYS A 808 45.88 10.05 -10.87
CA LYS A 808 47.18 9.62 -11.42
C LYS A 808 47.28 8.10 -11.54
N LEU A 809 46.85 7.37 -10.50
CA LEU A 809 46.87 5.91 -10.52
C LEU A 809 45.88 5.37 -11.56
N SER A 810 44.68 5.94 -11.65
CA SER A 810 43.69 5.58 -12.68
C SER A 810 44.24 5.79 -14.08
N MET A 811 44.94 6.90 -14.35
CA MET A 811 45.57 7.11 -15.66
C MET A 811 46.62 6.04 -16.01
N LYS A 812 47.42 5.58 -15.04
CA LYS A 812 48.35 4.45 -15.24
C LYS A 812 47.59 3.16 -15.54
N VAL A 813 46.47 2.92 -14.86
CA VAL A 813 45.63 1.76 -15.10
C VAL A 813 44.97 1.83 -16.47
N ILE A 814 44.45 2.98 -16.90
CA ILE A 814 43.88 3.17 -18.24
C ILE A 814 44.91 2.80 -19.30
N ASP A 815 46.16 3.26 -19.15
CA ASP A 815 47.24 2.95 -20.09
C ASP A 815 47.55 1.44 -20.14
N HIS A 816 47.61 0.78 -18.98
CA HIS A 816 47.77 -0.69 -18.92
C HIS A 816 46.60 -1.43 -19.57
N LEU A 817 45.36 -1.08 -19.23
CA LEU A 817 44.16 -1.68 -19.81
C LEU A 817 44.18 -1.51 -21.34
N HIS A 818 44.46 -0.29 -21.80
CA HIS A 818 44.58 0.05 -23.21
C HIS A 818 45.65 -0.79 -23.90
N LEU A 819 46.85 -0.93 -23.34
CA LEU A 819 47.95 -1.62 -24.01
C LEU A 819 47.85 -3.16 -23.96
N HIS A 820 47.27 -3.72 -22.89
CA HIS A 820 47.46 -5.14 -22.58
C HIS A 820 46.19 -5.95 -22.34
N GLU A 821 45.05 -5.32 -22.01
CA GLU A 821 43.85 -6.04 -21.59
C GLU A 821 42.73 -6.02 -22.65
N PHE A 822 42.97 -5.39 -23.80
CA PHE A 822 42.05 -5.33 -24.94
C PHE A 822 42.77 -5.57 -26.27
N ASN A 823 42.18 -6.41 -27.13
CA ASN A 823 42.68 -6.69 -28.47
C ASN A 823 42.21 -5.65 -29.50
N ALA A 824 42.68 -5.77 -30.75
CA ALA A 824 42.36 -4.80 -31.82
C ALA A 824 40.87 -4.78 -32.18
N THR A 825 40.17 -5.91 -32.10
CA THR A 825 38.72 -6.01 -32.37
C THR A 825 37.93 -5.31 -31.27
N GLU A 826 38.23 -5.56 -30.00
CA GLU A 826 37.52 -4.95 -28.86
C GLU A 826 37.70 -3.42 -28.80
N LYS A 827 38.75 -2.89 -29.44
CA LYS A 827 39.05 -1.45 -29.55
C LYS A 827 38.42 -0.77 -30.77
N SER A 828 37.87 -1.54 -31.72
CA SER A 828 37.44 -0.98 -33.00
C SER A 828 36.12 -0.22 -32.90
N ASP A 829 35.93 0.77 -33.77
CA ASP A 829 34.69 1.55 -33.87
C ASP A 829 33.48 0.66 -34.21
N GLU A 830 33.68 -0.40 -34.98
CA GLU A 830 32.65 -1.38 -35.34
C GLU A 830 32.16 -2.14 -34.10
N TYR A 831 33.09 -2.56 -33.24
CA TYR A 831 32.76 -3.23 -31.98
C TYR A 831 32.01 -2.28 -31.02
N ALA A 832 32.40 -1.00 -30.99
CA ALA A 832 31.74 0.03 -30.19
C ALA A 832 30.35 0.45 -30.71
N LYS A 833 30.08 0.36 -32.04
CA LYS A 833 28.81 0.75 -32.66
C LYS A 833 27.71 -0.31 -32.49
N VAL A 834 28.07 -1.59 -32.35
CA VAL A 834 27.14 -2.66 -31.99
C VAL A 834 26.87 -2.56 -30.49
N ARG A 835 25.81 -1.85 -30.09
CA ARG A 835 25.45 -1.52 -28.69
C ARG A 835 25.32 -2.72 -27.71
N VAL A 836 25.53 -3.95 -28.17
CA VAL A 836 25.41 -5.21 -27.42
C VAL A 836 26.72 -6.02 -27.42
N ALA A 837 27.71 -5.67 -28.24
CA ALA A 837 28.95 -6.44 -28.32
C ALA A 837 29.85 -6.14 -27.12
N GLY A 838 30.03 -7.13 -26.24
CA GLY A 838 30.88 -7.03 -25.05
C GLY A 838 30.26 -6.31 -23.86
N TRP A 839 29.25 -5.44 -24.03
CA TRP A 839 28.48 -4.91 -22.90
C TRP A 839 27.46 -5.95 -22.41
N PRO A 840 27.35 -6.24 -21.09
CA PRO A 840 28.03 -5.61 -19.95
C PRO A 840 29.31 -6.34 -19.47
N ARG A 841 29.74 -7.42 -20.14
CA ARG A 841 30.86 -8.31 -19.74
C ARG A 841 32.25 -7.67 -19.80
N TRP A 842 32.67 -7.16 -20.95
CA TRP A 842 33.97 -6.53 -21.12
C TRP A 842 33.92 -5.54 -22.28
N HIS A 843 33.99 -4.25 -21.96
CA HIS A 843 33.71 -3.20 -22.94
C HIS A 843 34.74 -2.07 -22.88
N TYR A 844 35.37 -1.78 -24.01
CA TYR A 844 36.42 -0.77 -24.11
C TYR A 844 35.92 0.66 -23.85
N GLY A 845 34.64 0.95 -24.12
CA GLY A 845 34.06 2.27 -23.90
C GLY A 845 34.08 2.74 -22.43
N VAL A 846 34.19 1.83 -21.46
CA VAL A 846 34.11 2.14 -20.01
C VAL A 846 35.45 2.00 -19.28
N LEU A 847 36.58 2.11 -20.00
CA LEU A 847 37.94 2.09 -19.42
C LEU A 847 38.12 3.07 -18.24
N THR A 848 37.49 4.25 -18.29
CA THR A 848 37.52 5.21 -17.17
C THR A 848 36.89 4.66 -15.88
N MET A 849 35.88 3.79 -16.01
CA MET A 849 35.22 3.18 -14.86
C MET A 849 36.02 2.02 -14.30
N TYR A 850 36.51 1.12 -15.17
CA TYR A 850 37.41 0.03 -14.78
C TYR A 850 38.67 0.55 -14.09
N SER A 851 39.23 1.67 -14.56
CA SER A 851 40.42 2.24 -13.94
C SER A 851 40.16 2.81 -12.54
N GLY A 852 39.03 3.49 -12.33
CA GLY A 852 38.59 3.90 -11.00
C GLY A 852 38.39 2.70 -10.07
N HIS A 853 37.75 1.64 -10.56
CA HIS A 853 37.52 0.40 -9.82
C HIS A 853 38.82 -0.23 -9.29
N LEU A 854 39.87 -0.23 -10.12
CA LEU A 854 41.17 -0.81 -9.78
C LEU A 854 42.03 0.13 -8.93
N ALA A 855 41.95 1.43 -9.17
CA ALA A 855 42.83 2.42 -8.54
C ALA A 855 42.34 2.86 -7.14
N ILE A 856 41.04 3.11 -6.98
CA ILE A 856 40.45 3.72 -5.76
C ILE A 856 40.75 2.92 -4.50
N PRO A 857 40.57 1.59 -4.45
CA PRO A 857 40.92 0.80 -3.27
C PRO A 857 42.37 1.00 -2.83
N SER A 858 43.29 1.06 -3.80
CA SER A 858 44.73 1.20 -3.53
C SER A 858 45.12 2.60 -3.05
N CYS A 859 44.61 3.67 -3.68
CA CYS A 859 44.96 5.04 -3.30
C CYS A 859 44.26 5.50 -2.01
N THR A 860 43.18 4.83 -1.59
CA THR A 860 42.43 5.14 -0.38
C THR A 860 42.68 4.17 0.78
N ASN A 861 43.59 3.21 0.62
CA ASN A 861 43.86 2.13 1.58
C ASN A 861 43.97 2.58 3.05
N SER A 862 44.62 3.73 3.32
CA SER A 862 44.84 4.22 4.69
C SER A 862 43.58 4.75 5.37
N THR A 863 42.57 5.22 4.61
CA THR A 863 41.36 5.84 5.15
C THR A 863 40.08 5.05 4.83
N GLY A 864 40.16 4.18 3.82
CA GLY A 864 39.02 3.61 3.10
C GLY A 864 38.28 4.66 2.27
N PHE A 865 37.23 4.19 1.60
CA PHE A 865 36.27 5.00 0.85
C PHE A 865 34.85 4.46 1.07
N ASP A 866 33.84 5.28 0.82
CA ASP A 866 32.43 4.90 0.86
C ASP A 866 31.83 4.93 -0.55
N LYS A 867 30.97 3.97 -0.88
CA LYS A 867 30.11 3.99 -2.09
C LYS A 867 28.71 4.46 -1.67
N ARG A 868 28.20 5.54 -2.28
CA ARG A 868 26.95 6.22 -1.89
C ARG A 868 26.10 6.58 -3.10
N ASP A 869 25.49 5.57 -3.68
CA ASP A 869 24.63 5.70 -4.88
C ASP A 869 23.33 6.47 -4.59
N ASP A 870 22.99 6.57 -3.30
CA ASP A 870 21.92 7.41 -2.77
C ASP A 870 22.28 8.90 -2.74
N LEU A 871 23.57 9.26 -2.81
CA LEU A 871 24.02 10.66 -2.75
C LEU A 871 24.72 11.15 -4.02
N LEU A 872 25.59 10.32 -4.58
CA LEU A 872 26.31 10.57 -5.82
C LEU A 872 25.73 9.70 -6.93
N ASP A 873 25.76 10.24 -8.15
CA ASP A 873 25.25 9.56 -9.34
C ASP A 873 23.78 9.10 -9.29
N PHE A 874 22.96 9.74 -8.45
CA PHE A 874 21.57 9.37 -8.25
C PHE A 874 20.73 9.60 -9.53
N PRO A 875 19.83 8.68 -9.94
CA PRO A 875 19.20 8.75 -11.25
C PRO A 875 18.27 9.97 -11.39
N THR A 876 18.43 10.71 -12.50
CA THR A 876 17.57 11.87 -12.81
C THR A 876 16.11 11.51 -13.03
N PHE A 877 15.76 10.24 -13.22
CA PHE A 877 14.37 9.85 -13.40
C PHE A 877 13.58 9.67 -12.11
N SER A 878 14.25 9.78 -10.96
CA SER A 878 13.61 9.62 -9.67
C SER A 878 12.65 10.76 -9.35
N ASN A 879 11.55 10.42 -8.68
CA ASN A 879 10.61 11.39 -8.10
C ASN A 879 10.92 11.68 -6.62
N GLU A 880 12.07 11.23 -6.11
CA GLU A 880 12.52 11.54 -4.76
C GLU A 880 12.82 13.02 -4.56
N SER A 881 12.91 13.42 -3.29
CA SER A 881 13.17 14.80 -2.89
C SER A 881 14.57 15.26 -3.27
N ILE A 882 14.68 16.42 -3.90
CA ILE A 882 15.97 17.06 -4.20
C ILE A 882 16.81 17.36 -2.94
N GLY A 883 16.21 17.37 -1.75
CA GLY A 883 16.90 17.61 -0.50
C GLY A 883 17.76 16.45 -0.01
N ARG A 884 17.64 15.26 -0.63
CA ARG A 884 18.36 14.04 -0.22
C ARG A 884 19.57 13.73 -1.09
N HIS A 885 19.53 14.13 -2.37
CA HIS A 885 20.48 13.65 -3.38
C HIS A 885 21.32 14.83 -3.87
N PRO A 886 22.51 15.08 -3.30
CA PRO A 886 23.34 16.22 -3.66
C PRO A 886 23.78 16.23 -5.14
N HIS A 887 23.91 15.06 -5.75
CA HIS A 887 24.40 14.91 -7.11
C HIS A 887 23.59 13.87 -7.88
N VAL A 888 22.97 14.29 -8.99
CA VAL A 888 22.13 13.43 -9.83
C VAL A 888 22.71 13.29 -11.24
N HIS A 889 22.57 12.12 -11.85
CA HIS A 889 23.19 11.77 -13.12
C HIS A 889 22.15 11.37 -14.18
N ALA A 890 22.26 11.96 -15.37
CA ALA A 890 21.33 11.69 -16.47
C ALA A 890 21.52 10.29 -17.06
N ARG A 891 20.49 9.46 -16.97
CA ARG A 891 20.45 8.10 -17.53
C ARG A 891 20.01 8.12 -19.01
N GLN A 892 20.19 7.01 -19.72
CA GLN A 892 19.86 6.87 -21.16
C GLN A 892 18.43 6.37 -21.40
N ASP A 893 17.69 6.12 -20.34
CA ASP A 893 16.51 5.25 -20.26
C ASP A 893 15.24 5.97 -20.75
N LEU A 894 14.10 5.25 -20.82
CA LEU A 894 12.78 5.78 -21.25
C LEU A 894 11.95 6.36 -20.09
N ILE A 895 12.51 6.43 -18.88
CA ILE A 895 11.83 6.90 -17.68
C ILE A 895 12.15 8.40 -17.49
N PHE A 896 11.14 9.17 -17.07
CA PHE A 896 11.06 10.65 -17.07
C PHE A 896 12.37 11.40 -16.70
N PHE A 897 12.66 12.53 -17.36
CA PHE A 897 13.99 13.15 -17.60
C PHE A 897 15.14 12.19 -18.02
N SER A 898 15.29 12.06 -19.34
CA SER A 898 16.34 11.30 -20.02
C SER A 898 17.16 12.19 -20.94
N LYS A 899 18.49 12.01 -20.95
CA LYS A 899 19.37 12.80 -21.85
C LYS A 899 19.10 12.52 -23.32
N SER A 900 18.62 11.32 -23.66
CA SER A 900 18.26 10.94 -25.03
C SER A 900 17.03 11.71 -25.50
N HIS A 901 15.98 11.75 -24.66
CA HIS A 901 14.75 12.51 -24.93
C HIS A 901 15.02 14.02 -24.98
N PHE A 902 15.86 14.53 -24.08
CA PHE A 902 16.23 15.95 -24.08
C PHE A 902 16.95 16.37 -25.36
N ARG A 903 17.88 15.55 -25.88
CA ARG A 903 18.54 15.83 -27.17
C ARG A 903 17.59 15.83 -28.37
N ARG A 904 16.47 15.10 -28.31
CA ARG A 904 15.45 15.08 -29.36
C ARG A 904 14.49 16.27 -29.30
N GLY A 905 14.54 17.08 -28.24
CA GLY A 905 13.60 18.18 -28.02
C GLY A 905 12.26 17.73 -27.42
N ASP A 906 12.17 16.49 -26.90
CA ASP A 906 10.91 15.93 -26.40
C ASP A 906 10.32 16.73 -25.22
N TYR A 907 11.13 17.56 -24.54
CA TYR A 907 10.70 18.42 -23.42
C TYR A 907 10.48 19.90 -23.79
N ASP A 908 10.69 20.30 -25.05
CA ASP A 908 10.67 21.72 -25.46
C ASP A 908 9.31 22.41 -25.19
N HIS A 909 8.22 21.63 -25.24
CA HIS A 909 6.84 22.08 -25.02
C HIS A 909 6.51 22.37 -23.55
N MET A 910 7.33 21.91 -22.59
CA MET A 910 7.04 22.05 -21.16
C MET A 910 7.23 23.49 -20.68
N GLN A 911 6.35 23.98 -19.80
CA GLN A 911 6.52 25.28 -19.16
C GLN A 911 7.33 25.14 -17.87
N LEU A 912 8.28 26.06 -17.66
CA LEU A 912 9.19 25.99 -16.50
C LEU A 912 8.45 26.14 -15.16
N HIS A 913 7.31 26.84 -15.12
CA HIS A 913 6.53 27.05 -13.91
C HIS A 913 5.67 25.85 -13.50
N ASP A 914 5.45 24.90 -14.42
CA ASP A 914 4.68 23.67 -14.14
C ASP A 914 5.53 22.60 -13.45
N LEU A 915 6.86 22.78 -13.41
CA LEU A 915 7.81 21.81 -12.87
C LEU A 915 7.99 22.00 -11.36
N ASN A 916 7.77 20.93 -10.61
CA ASN A 916 7.99 20.86 -9.17
C ASN A 916 9.49 20.71 -8.86
N LEU A 917 10.12 21.82 -8.48
CA LEU A 917 11.54 21.86 -8.11
C LEU A 917 11.89 21.04 -6.85
N GLY A 918 10.89 20.53 -6.12
CA GLY A 918 11.06 19.63 -4.98
C GLY A 918 11.43 18.19 -5.38
N LYS A 919 11.25 17.80 -6.64
CA LYS A 919 11.50 16.43 -7.14
C LYS A 919 12.69 16.37 -8.09
N VAL A 920 13.50 15.31 -7.98
CA VAL A 920 14.73 15.14 -8.79
C VAL A 920 14.47 15.23 -10.30
N SER A 921 13.46 14.54 -10.82
CA SER A 921 13.15 14.49 -12.26
C SER A 921 12.69 15.81 -12.85
N GLU A 922 11.74 16.48 -12.19
CA GLU A 922 11.22 17.78 -12.59
C GLU A 922 12.26 18.89 -12.40
N TYR A 923 13.08 18.82 -11.35
CA TYR A 923 14.22 19.73 -11.15
C TYR A 923 15.29 19.58 -12.24
N SER A 924 15.63 18.34 -12.62
CA SER A 924 16.61 18.07 -13.68
C SER A 924 16.09 18.58 -15.04
N THR A 925 14.79 18.36 -15.31
CA THR A 925 14.09 18.91 -16.48
C THR A 925 14.14 20.42 -16.50
N PHE A 926 13.82 21.07 -15.37
CA PHE A 926 13.85 22.51 -15.22
C PHE A 926 15.24 23.06 -15.51
N MET A 927 16.28 22.49 -14.88
CA MET A 927 17.66 22.97 -15.03
C MET A 927 18.13 22.85 -16.48
N ALA A 928 17.83 21.73 -17.14
CA ALA A 928 18.22 21.51 -18.53
C ALA A 928 17.50 22.48 -19.49
N LEU A 929 16.17 22.64 -19.38
CA LEU A 929 15.40 23.55 -20.21
C LEU A 929 15.78 25.01 -19.97
N HIS A 930 15.93 25.41 -18.71
CA HIS A 930 16.30 26.76 -18.33
C HIS A 930 17.69 27.13 -18.89
N ALA A 931 18.69 26.24 -18.75
CA ALA A 931 20.02 26.46 -19.31
C ALA A 931 20.00 26.61 -20.84
N THR A 932 19.27 25.74 -21.55
CA THR A 932 19.14 25.80 -23.01
C THR A 932 18.42 27.07 -23.48
N ARG A 933 17.34 27.47 -22.82
CA ARG A 933 16.59 28.70 -23.15
C ARG A 933 17.43 29.95 -22.91
N GLN A 934 18.17 30.01 -21.80
CA GLN A 934 19.11 31.11 -21.55
C GLN A 934 20.23 31.17 -22.59
N TYR A 935 20.76 30.01 -23.00
CA TYR A 935 21.79 29.95 -24.03
C TYR A 935 21.26 30.44 -25.40
N LYS A 936 20.08 30.01 -25.82
CA LYS A 936 19.42 30.49 -27.06
C LYS A 936 19.23 32.02 -27.01
N LEU A 937 18.69 32.55 -25.91
CA LEU A 937 18.53 34.00 -25.71
C LEU A 937 19.86 34.78 -25.74
N ALA A 938 20.96 34.19 -25.28
CA ALA A 938 22.28 34.81 -25.29
C ALA A 938 22.95 34.78 -26.68
N ILE A 939 22.62 33.79 -27.52
CA ILE A 939 23.04 33.75 -28.93
C ILE A 939 22.21 34.74 -29.76
N ASP A 940 20.89 34.78 -29.57
CA ASP A 940 20.01 35.67 -30.35
C ASP A 940 20.27 37.16 -30.07
N LYS A 941 20.97 37.48 -28.97
CA LYS A 941 21.42 38.84 -28.60
C LYS A 941 22.85 39.18 -29.06
N ARG A 942 23.57 38.26 -29.70
CA ARG A 942 24.89 38.48 -30.30
C ARG A 942 24.77 38.55 -31.82
#